data_AF-A0A7W0H3C3-F1
#
_entry.id   AF-A0A7W0H3C3-F1
#
_cell.length_a   1.000
_cell.length_b   1.000
_cell.length_c   1.000
_cell.angle_alpha   90.00
_cell.angle_beta   90.00
_cell.angle_gamma   90.00
#
_symmetry.space_group_name_H-M   'P 1'
#
loop_
_entity.id
_entity.type
_entity.pdbx_description
1 polymer ?
#
loop_
_entity_poly.entity_id
_entity_poly.type
_entity_poly.pdbx_seq_one_letter_code
_entity_poly.pdbx_strand_id
1 'polypeptide(L)'
;MECEHAFVSYVELHCHSAYSFLDGASHPVELAAAAAAQGHAALALTDHDGLHGAMEMAQALKPLGIRPITGAELTLDDGTHLTLLCQTRAGYTNLCRLITAAHWPTRRWAREGWSEPVAQIAQGLRPAQDPLDSEPSVTLADVERYAEGLVCLSGCARDGAVAARIERGEHPQAAAVARHLLAAFGPDRFRIELQRPYWRNDRRRNKLLAELAERLGVPCVATGNVHAHSRERTPLQDAMVAVRLGATLDETEPRRRGNTSHVLTPPERMAERFRDHAEAVAESGRLAERLTFDLTEDLGYRYPGSEDPDADRKLAELCRDRLDERYRKGVGAQPAGPAASALRPGALARLEEELHVIRHLRLSGFFLLHRDMLELAREVACEVRGRESARRLLPPGRGRGSSVSSIVCYLTGLSHIDPIANELCLGRFLNEELTALPDIDLDFPRDIRDVLIPRVHDRYGRDRCALVAAFSTFMVRSAVRDFAKALGLPPGEIERLARAVDPWKERNDIEDEVPCAPGRAGRFGPDVPQPTRRSPRWDALVKLARDAWGLPRHQSQHPGGMVISTQPLIDLCPVQPASMEGRQMVQWDKDSCGDAGFLKIDLLGLGMLSAVERCVDEIARVRGERIDLSRIPYDDKEVYARVQEAETMGVFQIESRAQMQMLKRTRPENLDDLTVQVALVRPGPIQGGAVHPYIERRKALRADPGFQVPYEHPSLEPVLRDTLGAIVFQDQVLEVAMAFAGFSVGQAEGLRRAMSRKRSEAAIRAYEEKFVAGAVERGAARESAERVWSQIVGFSGFGFPKAHSAAFGLLAYQSNWLRVHYHPEFLCSLLNEQPMGFYPPDSLVHEAQRVGVEVLPPCVVASGARCSAERNAVRLGLGYVNGVKEGEIRALAAERAEGGPWRSLGDLAARSGASA
;
A
#
# COMPACT_ATOMS: atom_id res chain seq x y z
N MET A 1 5.44 -56.37 -8.99
CA MET A 1 5.45 -56.23 -7.53
C MET A 1 5.46 -54.74 -7.26
N GLU A 2 4.28 -54.13 -7.34
CA GLU A 2 4.09 -52.71 -7.00
C GLU A 2 4.25 -52.62 -5.48
N CYS A 3 5.25 -51.84 -5.02
CA CYS A 3 5.35 -51.53 -3.60
C CYS A 3 4.17 -50.60 -3.27
N GLU A 4 3.13 -51.14 -2.63
CA GLU A 4 2.16 -50.36 -1.88
C GLU A 4 2.93 -49.58 -0.81
N HIS A 5 3.31 -48.34 -1.13
CA HIS A 5 3.70 -47.38 -0.12
C HIS A 5 2.47 -47.17 0.78
N ALA A 6 2.52 -47.69 2.01
CA ALA A 6 1.51 -47.39 3.02
C ALA A 6 1.42 -45.87 3.16
N PHE A 7 0.33 -45.27 2.66
CA PHE A 7 0.10 -43.83 2.76
C PHE A 7 -0.02 -43.45 4.24
N VAL A 8 0.98 -42.75 4.75
CA VAL A 8 0.95 -42.19 6.10
C VAL A 8 0.04 -40.95 6.08
N SER A 9 -1.13 -41.05 6.72
CA SER A 9 -2.08 -39.95 6.81
C SER A 9 -1.67 -38.94 7.89
N TYR A 10 -0.68 -38.10 7.59
CA TYR A 10 -0.26 -36.98 8.44
C TYR A 10 -0.47 -35.64 7.74
N VAL A 11 -1.07 -34.69 8.45
CA VAL A 11 -1.26 -33.30 8.02
C VAL A 11 -0.71 -32.38 9.12
N GLU A 12 0.12 -31.41 8.74
CA GLU A 12 0.56 -30.40 9.71
C GLU A 12 -0.57 -29.40 9.94
N LEU A 13 -1.06 -29.35 11.19
CA LEU A 13 -2.18 -28.52 11.62
C LEU A 13 -1.74 -27.31 12.44
N HIS A 14 -0.44 -27.15 12.73
CA HIS A 14 0.10 -26.05 13.51
C HIS A 14 1.40 -25.54 12.86
N CYS A 15 1.29 -24.45 12.09
CA CYS A 15 2.38 -23.91 11.29
C CYS A 15 2.30 -22.38 11.24
N HIS A 16 3.47 -21.74 11.31
CA HIS A 16 3.64 -20.30 11.34
C HIS A 16 4.50 -19.88 10.16
N SER A 17 4.06 -18.81 9.50
CA SER A 17 4.80 -18.09 8.48
C SER A 17 5.51 -16.88 9.11
N ALA A 18 6.25 -16.13 8.31
CA ALA A 18 6.87 -14.89 8.74
C ALA A 18 5.86 -13.79 9.15
N TYR A 19 4.58 -14.00 8.86
CA TYR A 19 3.50 -13.15 9.36
C TYR A 19 3.17 -13.35 10.83
N SER A 20 3.66 -14.42 11.45
CA SER A 20 3.95 -14.45 12.89
C SER A 20 5.19 -13.58 13.14
N PHE A 21 4.98 -12.25 13.18
CA PHE A 21 6.05 -11.26 13.06
C PHE A 21 7.19 -11.49 14.06
N LEU A 22 8.42 -11.49 13.53
CA LEU A 22 9.65 -11.71 14.30
C LEU A 22 9.70 -13.04 15.06
N ASP A 23 8.95 -14.05 14.61
CA ASP A 23 9.01 -15.41 15.14
C ASP A 23 9.09 -16.46 14.04
N GLY A 24 8.11 -16.51 13.14
CA GLY A 24 8.19 -17.37 11.96
C GLY A 24 9.21 -16.84 10.96
N ALA A 25 9.91 -17.74 10.27
CA ALA A 25 11.06 -17.39 9.44
C ALA A 25 10.88 -17.78 7.97
N SER A 26 9.65 -17.99 7.48
CA SER A 26 9.40 -18.45 6.11
C SER A 26 8.20 -17.77 5.49
N HIS A 27 8.32 -17.41 4.20
CA HIS A 27 7.17 -16.94 3.43
C HIS A 27 6.16 -18.07 3.22
N PRO A 28 4.86 -17.77 3.10
CA PRO A 28 3.85 -18.75 2.71
C PRO A 28 4.22 -19.55 1.46
N VAL A 29 4.78 -18.89 0.44
CA VAL A 29 5.25 -19.56 -0.80
C VAL A 29 6.38 -20.56 -0.55
N GLU A 30 7.31 -20.27 0.37
CA GLU A 30 8.40 -21.19 0.72
C GLU A 30 7.86 -22.42 1.46
N LEU A 31 6.90 -22.21 2.36
CA LEU A 31 6.20 -23.29 3.08
C LEU A 31 5.40 -24.17 2.11
N ALA A 32 4.66 -23.57 1.17
CA ALA A 32 3.91 -24.30 0.15
C ALA A 32 4.81 -25.15 -0.75
N ALA A 33 5.93 -24.59 -1.21
CA ALA A 33 6.92 -25.33 -2.01
C ALA A 33 7.55 -26.49 -1.23
N ALA A 34 7.91 -26.26 0.04
CA ALA A 34 8.44 -27.31 0.91
C ALA A 34 7.40 -28.41 1.18
N ALA A 35 6.14 -28.04 1.39
CA ALA A 35 5.05 -28.99 1.61
C ALA A 35 4.85 -29.91 0.39
N ALA A 36 4.89 -29.35 -0.83
CA ALA A 36 4.82 -30.12 -2.06
C ALA A 36 6.01 -31.09 -2.20
N ALA A 37 7.22 -30.59 -1.97
CA ALA A 37 8.44 -31.40 -2.05
C ALA A 37 8.48 -32.53 -1.02
N GLN A 38 7.83 -32.35 0.12
CA GLN A 38 7.79 -33.33 1.22
C GLN A 38 6.56 -34.26 1.18
N GLY A 39 5.66 -34.11 0.20
CA GLY A 39 4.52 -35.00 -0.01
C GLY A 39 3.30 -34.72 0.88
N HIS A 40 3.13 -33.49 1.37
CA HIS A 40 1.92 -33.12 2.11
C HIS A 40 0.71 -32.95 1.18
N ALA A 41 -0.44 -33.53 1.56
CA ALA A 41 -1.70 -33.37 0.83
C ALA A 41 -2.52 -32.15 1.30
N ALA A 42 -2.30 -31.70 2.54
CA ALA A 42 -2.89 -30.51 3.12
C ALA A 42 -1.91 -29.85 4.09
N LEU A 43 -2.09 -28.55 4.34
CA LEU A 43 -1.29 -27.79 5.30
C LEU A 43 -2.14 -26.69 5.93
N ALA A 44 -2.13 -26.60 7.26
CA ALA A 44 -2.71 -25.46 7.97
C ALA A 44 -1.70 -24.31 8.09
N LEU A 45 -2.18 -23.07 8.04
CA LEU A 45 -1.45 -21.90 8.54
C LEU A 45 -2.20 -21.35 9.76
N THR A 46 -1.48 -21.21 10.87
CA THR A 46 -1.97 -20.81 12.19
C THR A 46 -1.05 -19.75 12.78
N ASP A 47 -0.92 -18.62 12.08
CA ASP A 47 -0.07 -17.52 12.56
C ASP A 47 -0.56 -16.97 13.91
N HIS A 48 0.36 -16.35 14.66
CA HIS A 48 0.07 -15.75 15.96
C HIS A 48 -0.92 -14.59 15.84
N ASP A 49 -2.04 -14.70 16.56
CA ASP A 49 -3.02 -13.63 16.79
C ASP A 49 -3.49 -12.93 15.50
N GLY A 50 -3.51 -13.63 14.36
CA GLY A 50 -3.84 -12.99 13.09
C GLY A 50 -3.93 -13.93 11.89
N LEU A 51 -4.50 -13.40 10.80
CA LEU A 51 -4.65 -14.07 9.51
C LEU A 51 -3.89 -13.37 8.38
N HIS A 52 -2.85 -12.61 8.73
CA HIS A 52 -2.09 -11.75 7.81
C HIS A 52 -1.60 -12.50 6.56
N GLY A 53 -1.05 -13.72 6.71
CA GLY A 53 -0.53 -14.55 5.62
C GLY A 53 -1.49 -15.61 5.08
N ALA A 54 -2.74 -15.66 5.57
CA ALA A 54 -3.68 -16.74 5.27
C ALA A 54 -4.07 -16.82 3.79
N MET A 55 -4.40 -15.68 3.17
CA MET A 55 -4.76 -15.62 1.76
C MET A 55 -3.56 -15.97 0.86
N GLU A 56 -2.38 -15.41 1.17
CA GLU A 56 -1.15 -15.71 0.42
C GLU A 56 -0.81 -17.21 0.45
N MET A 57 -0.95 -17.86 1.62
CA MET A 57 -0.77 -19.31 1.74
C MET A 57 -1.79 -20.08 0.91
N ALA A 58 -3.07 -19.71 0.99
CA ALA A 58 -4.13 -20.39 0.25
C ALA A 58 -3.91 -20.31 -1.26
N GLN A 59 -3.53 -19.14 -1.77
CA GLN A 59 -3.19 -18.94 -3.19
C GLN A 59 -1.91 -19.68 -3.59
N ALA A 60 -0.91 -19.79 -2.71
CA ALA A 60 0.33 -20.51 -2.98
C ALA A 60 0.15 -22.04 -3.03
N LEU A 61 -0.72 -22.61 -2.20
CA LEU A 61 -0.97 -24.06 -2.13
C LEU A 61 -1.87 -24.56 -3.27
N LYS A 62 -2.87 -23.77 -3.69
CA LYS A 62 -3.86 -24.15 -4.73
C LYS A 62 -3.25 -24.69 -6.04
N PRO A 63 -2.28 -24.02 -6.70
CA PRO A 63 -1.68 -24.52 -7.94
C PRO A 63 -0.78 -25.76 -7.73
N LEU A 64 -0.38 -26.06 -6.49
CA LEU A 64 0.41 -27.24 -6.14
C LEU A 64 -0.46 -28.47 -5.81
N GLY A 65 -1.79 -28.32 -5.85
CA GLY A 65 -2.73 -29.40 -5.49
C GLY A 65 -2.74 -29.75 -4.00
N ILE A 66 -2.20 -28.87 -3.14
CA ILE A 66 -2.22 -29.04 -1.69
C ILE A 66 -3.41 -28.27 -1.15
N ARG A 67 -4.21 -28.90 -0.29
CA ARG A 67 -5.38 -28.23 0.30
C ARG A 67 -4.96 -27.28 1.43
N PRO A 68 -5.29 -25.98 1.35
CA PRO A 68 -5.06 -25.04 2.43
C PRO A 68 -6.06 -25.28 3.57
N ILE A 69 -5.57 -25.18 4.82
CA ILE A 69 -6.41 -25.14 6.02
C ILE A 69 -6.16 -23.80 6.72
N THR A 70 -7.23 -23.06 7.01
CA THR A 70 -7.12 -21.73 7.63
C THR A 70 -7.29 -21.85 9.15
N GLY A 71 -6.43 -21.19 9.91
CA GLY A 71 -6.51 -21.11 11.37
C GLY A 71 -5.64 -20.00 11.95
N ALA A 72 -5.54 -19.95 13.28
CA ALA A 72 -4.64 -19.06 14.01
C ALA A 72 -4.25 -19.69 15.35
N GLU A 73 -3.06 -19.34 15.87
CA GLU A 73 -2.71 -19.58 17.28
C GLU A 73 -3.04 -18.30 18.07
N LEU A 74 -4.05 -18.36 18.94
CA LEU A 74 -4.50 -17.22 19.75
C LEU A 74 -3.84 -17.23 21.13
N THR A 75 -3.44 -16.05 21.57
CA THR A 75 -2.93 -15.77 22.91
C THR A 75 -4.11 -15.48 23.86
N LEU A 76 -4.14 -16.18 24.99
CA LEU A 76 -5.08 -15.94 26.08
C LEU A 76 -4.57 -14.82 27.01
N ASP A 77 -5.48 -14.23 27.80
CA ASP A 77 -5.18 -13.19 28.79
C ASP A 77 -4.16 -13.60 29.86
N ASP A 78 -4.02 -14.90 30.13
CA ASP A 78 -2.99 -15.48 31.01
C ASP A 78 -1.65 -15.76 30.31
N GLY A 79 -1.52 -15.39 29.03
CA GLY A 79 -0.36 -15.60 28.18
C GLY A 79 -0.20 -17.01 27.62
N THR A 80 -1.18 -17.91 27.81
CA THR A 80 -1.17 -19.25 27.22
C THR A 80 -1.82 -19.28 25.84
N HIS A 81 -1.53 -20.28 25.02
CA HIS A 81 -1.95 -20.34 23.63
C HIS A 81 -3.02 -21.41 23.36
N LEU A 82 -3.85 -21.16 22.35
CA LEU A 82 -4.80 -22.11 21.75
C LEU A 82 -4.70 -22.06 20.23
N THR A 83 -4.71 -23.22 19.58
CA THR A 83 -4.75 -23.29 18.10
C THR A 83 -6.18 -23.52 17.65
N LEU A 84 -6.71 -22.63 16.81
CA LEU A 84 -8.06 -22.72 16.27
C LEU A 84 -8.01 -22.92 14.74
N LEU A 85 -8.82 -23.84 14.24
CA LEU A 85 -8.92 -24.20 12.82
C LEU A 85 -10.36 -24.01 12.32
N CYS A 86 -10.50 -23.46 11.12
CA CYS A 86 -11.79 -23.18 10.49
C CYS A 86 -12.37 -24.45 9.86
N GLN A 87 -13.42 -25.01 10.46
CA GLN A 87 -14.14 -26.14 9.86
C GLN A 87 -15.15 -25.66 8.82
N THR A 88 -15.84 -24.55 9.10
CA THR A 88 -16.91 -23.99 8.27
C THR A 88 -16.74 -22.49 8.10
N ARG A 89 -17.50 -21.88 7.17
CA ARG A 89 -17.59 -20.42 7.01
C ARG A 89 -18.01 -19.69 8.30
N ALA A 90 -18.92 -20.29 9.07
CA ALA A 90 -19.32 -19.75 10.38
C ALA A 90 -18.14 -19.77 11.36
N GLY A 91 -17.34 -20.84 11.35
CA GLY A 91 -16.09 -20.91 12.10
C GLY A 91 -15.11 -19.81 11.71
N TYR A 92 -14.88 -19.60 10.42
CA TYR A 92 -14.02 -18.51 9.93
C TYR A 92 -14.51 -17.13 10.38
N THR A 93 -15.83 -16.88 10.29
CA THR A 93 -16.44 -15.64 10.79
C THR A 93 -16.15 -15.44 12.28
N ASN A 94 -16.32 -16.49 13.07
CA ASN A 94 -16.04 -16.47 14.50
C ASN A 94 -14.56 -16.24 14.81
N LEU A 95 -13.64 -16.84 14.04
CA LEU A 95 -12.21 -16.58 14.17
C LEU A 95 -11.84 -15.12 13.87
N CYS A 96 -12.40 -14.55 12.79
CA CYS A 96 -12.16 -13.15 12.45
C CYS A 96 -12.65 -12.20 13.56
N ARG A 97 -13.80 -12.49 14.16
CA ARG A 97 -14.33 -11.74 15.31
C ARG A 97 -13.47 -11.88 16.56
N LEU A 98 -13.00 -13.09 16.88
CA LEU A 98 -12.08 -13.33 17.99
C LEU A 98 -10.79 -12.53 17.84
N ILE A 99 -10.14 -12.61 16.68
CA ILE A 99 -8.90 -11.87 16.39
C ILE A 99 -9.15 -10.36 16.47
N THR A 100 -10.25 -9.88 15.88
CA THR A 100 -10.63 -8.45 15.97
C THR A 100 -10.79 -8.01 17.42
N ALA A 101 -11.46 -8.82 18.26
CA ALA A 101 -11.63 -8.55 19.68
C ALA A 101 -10.29 -8.55 20.43
N ALA A 102 -9.36 -9.45 20.06
CA ALA A 102 -8.02 -9.51 20.65
C ALA A 102 -7.20 -8.24 20.40
N HIS A 103 -7.33 -7.69 19.18
CA HIS A 103 -6.57 -6.51 18.75
C HIS A 103 -7.20 -5.19 19.18
N TRP A 104 -8.52 -5.12 19.34
CA TRP A 104 -9.22 -3.88 19.69
C TRP A 104 -8.66 -3.16 20.92
N PRO A 105 -8.39 -3.82 22.06
CA PRO A 105 -7.88 -3.16 23.25
C PRO A 105 -6.39 -2.81 23.19
N THR A 106 -5.65 -3.16 22.12
CA THR A 106 -4.18 -2.93 22.05
C THR A 106 -3.76 -1.46 21.90
N ARG A 107 -4.73 -0.57 21.63
CA ARG A 107 -4.53 0.88 21.52
C ARG A 107 -5.40 1.59 22.55
N ARG A 108 -4.87 2.62 23.21
CA ARG A 108 -5.58 3.39 24.25
C ARG A 108 -6.79 4.10 23.67
N TRP A 109 -6.65 4.69 22.49
CA TRP A 109 -7.75 5.44 21.86
C TRP A 109 -8.96 4.56 21.51
N ALA A 110 -8.76 3.26 21.30
CA ALA A 110 -9.84 2.31 21.04
C ALA A 110 -10.65 1.98 22.31
N ARG A 111 -10.05 2.15 23.50
CA ARG A 111 -10.69 1.91 24.81
C ARG A 111 -11.26 3.18 25.42
N GLU A 112 -10.53 4.28 25.32
CA GLU A 112 -10.81 5.56 25.98
C GLU A 112 -11.57 6.55 25.07
N GLY A 113 -11.69 6.23 23.79
CA GLY A 113 -12.16 7.16 22.77
C GLY A 113 -11.02 8.01 22.21
N TRP A 114 -11.36 8.82 21.21
CA TRP A 114 -10.39 9.63 20.48
C TRP A 114 -10.97 11.00 20.14
N SER A 115 -10.10 11.98 19.91
CA SER A 115 -10.53 13.36 19.71
C SER A 115 -10.97 13.64 18.27
N GLU A 116 -12.02 14.43 18.10
CA GLU A 116 -12.57 14.72 16.77
C GLU A 116 -11.54 15.41 15.84
N PRO A 117 -11.30 14.90 14.61
CA PRO A 117 -10.23 15.38 13.72
C PRO A 117 -10.33 16.86 13.38
N VAL A 118 -11.56 17.36 13.23
CA VAL A 118 -11.83 18.72 12.80
C VAL A 118 -11.28 19.72 13.83
N ALA A 119 -11.47 19.46 15.12
CA ALA A 119 -10.96 20.32 16.18
C ALA A 119 -9.42 20.35 16.20
N GLN A 120 -8.78 19.19 15.99
CA GLN A 120 -7.32 19.09 15.89
C GLN A 120 -6.79 19.89 14.68
N ILE A 121 -7.39 19.72 13.51
CA ILE A 121 -6.98 20.41 12.28
C ILE A 121 -7.26 21.90 12.33
N ALA A 122 -8.35 22.35 12.94
CA ALA A 122 -8.64 23.77 13.15
C ALA A 122 -7.56 24.45 14.01
N GLN A 123 -6.98 23.70 14.95
CA GLN A 123 -5.81 24.14 15.71
C GLN A 123 -4.51 23.99 14.92
N GLY A 124 -4.53 23.35 13.76
CA GLY A 124 -3.37 23.04 12.92
C GLY A 124 -2.60 21.80 13.35
N LEU A 125 -3.12 20.95 14.24
CA LEU A 125 -2.49 19.70 14.66
C LEU A 125 -2.60 18.64 13.55
N ARG A 126 -1.62 17.72 13.54
CA ARG A 126 -1.75 16.45 12.82
C ARG A 126 -2.51 15.45 13.70
N PRO A 127 -3.19 14.45 13.11
CA PRO A 127 -3.81 13.39 13.89
C PRO A 127 -2.82 12.74 14.84
N ALA A 128 -3.23 12.55 16.09
CA ALA A 128 -2.39 11.95 17.11
C ALA A 128 -2.04 10.49 16.74
N GLN A 129 -0.81 10.11 17.08
CA GLN A 129 -0.34 8.74 16.96
C GLN A 129 -0.31 8.10 18.35
N ASP A 130 -0.99 6.97 18.49
CA ASP A 130 -1.01 6.16 19.69
C ASP A 130 -0.18 4.88 19.45
N PRO A 131 0.93 4.66 20.17
CA PRO A 131 1.70 3.42 20.07
C PRO A 131 0.91 2.20 20.55
N LEU A 132 1.44 1.00 20.34
CA LEU A 132 0.86 -0.21 20.93
C LEU A 132 1.03 -0.12 22.45
N ASP A 133 -0.04 -0.39 23.18
CA ASP A 133 -0.09 -0.34 24.64
C ASP A 133 0.02 -1.74 25.26
N SER A 134 -0.46 -2.76 24.55
CA SER A 134 -0.37 -4.16 24.94
C SER A 134 -0.32 -5.08 23.72
N GLU A 135 0.10 -6.34 23.95
CA GLU A 135 -0.06 -7.42 22.97
C GLU A 135 -1.54 -7.84 22.85
N PRO A 136 -1.97 -8.36 21.70
CA PRO A 136 -3.32 -8.88 21.52
C PRO A 136 -3.54 -10.12 22.41
N SER A 137 -4.73 -10.22 23.01
CA SER A 137 -5.13 -11.41 23.76
C SER A 137 -6.65 -11.53 23.87
N VAL A 138 -7.15 -12.75 24.07
CA VAL A 138 -8.58 -13.03 24.29
C VAL A 138 -8.81 -13.75 25.61
N THR A 139 -10.00 -13.59 26.20
CA THR A 139 -10.35 -14.38 27.38
C THR A 139 -10.83 -15.77 26.96
N LEU A 140 -10.75 -16.76 27.86
CA LEU A 140 -11.34 -18.08 27.59
C LEU A 140 -12.86 -17.98 27.33
N ALA A 141 -13.56 -17.05 27.99
CA ALA A 141 -14.98 -16.82 27.77
C ALA A 141 -15.29 -16.29 26.35
N ASP A 142 -14.41 -15.47 25.78
CA ASP A 142 -14.54 -15.04 24.38
C ASP A 142 -14.41 -16.25 23.45
N VAL A 143 -13.42 -17.10 23.67
CA VAL A 143 -13.21 -18.34 22.89
C VAL A 143 -14.44 -19.24 22.99
N GLU A 144 -15.00 -19.44 24.19
CA GLU A 144 -16.22 -20.23 24.40
C GLU A 144 -17.42 -19.64 23.62
N ARG A 145 -17.57 -18.31 23.62
CA ARG A 145 -18.66 -17.60 22.93
C ARG A 145 -18.61 -17.78 21.41
N TYR A 146 -17.43 -17.89 20.83
CA TYR A 146 -17.20 -17.96 19.38
C TYR A 146 -16.77 -19.37 18.92
N ALA A 147 -17.06 -20.42 19.70
CA ALA A 147 -16.59 -21.78 19.40
C ALA A 147 -17.27 -22.46 18.19
N GLU A 148 -18.45 -21.99 17.76
CA GLU A 148 -19.21 -22.63 16.68
C GLU A 148 -18.43 -22.66 15.36
N GLY A 149 -18.38 -23.82 14.71
CA GLY A 149 -17.71 -24.00 13.41
C GLY A 149 -16.18 -24.03 13.47
N LEU A 150 -15.59 -23.88 14.66
CA LEU A 150 -14.16 -23.97 14.91
C LEU A 150 -13.77 -25.31 15.51
N VAL A 151 -12.55 -25.74 15.21
CA VAL A 151 -11.86 -26.85 15.88
C VAL A 151 -10.78 -26.26 16.77
N CYS A 152 -10.68 -26.72 18.01
CA CYS A 152 -9.71 -26.26 19.00
C CYS A 152 -8.71 -27.37 19.33
N LEU A 153 -7.42 -27.04 19.20
CA LEU A 153 -6.32 -27.82 19.75
C LEU A 153 -5.89 -27.16 21.07
N SER A 154 -5.52 -27.99 22.05
CA SER A 154 -5.21 -27.53 23.41
C SER A 154 -3.98 -26.62 23.55
N GLY A 155 -3.28 -26.32 22.46
CA GLY A 155 -2.16 -25.38 22.38
C GLY A 155 -0.78 -26.06 22.42
N CYS A 156 0.25 -25.26 22.16
CA CYS A 156 1.61 -25.76 21.98
C CYS A 156 2.27 -26.34 23.24
N ALA A 157 3.36 -27.09 23.07
CA ALA A 157 4.04 -27.78 24.17
C ALA A 157 4.52 -26.87 25.31
N ARG A 158 4.94 -25.64 24.98
CA ARG A 158 5.55 -24.70 25.92
C ARG A 158 4.53 -23.83 26.62
N ASP A 159 3.72 -23.16 25.81
CA ASP A 159 2.84 -22.08 26.24
C ASP A 159 1.36 -22.44 26.02
N GLY A 160 1.03 -23.65 25.55
CA GLY A 160 -0.34 -24.08 25.34
C GLY A 160 -1.16 -24.17 26.62
N ALA A 161 -2.45 -23.80 26.52
CA ALA A 161 -3.35 -23.66 27.67
C ALA A 161 -3.42 -24.91 28.56
N VAL A 162 -3.29 -26.12 28.00
CA VAL A 162 -3.28 -27.37 28.79
C VAL A 162 -1.86 -27.86 29.06
N ALA A 163 -1.01 -27.89 28.03
CA ALA A 163 0.34 -28.45 28.10
C ALA A 163 1.25 -27.72 29.11
N ALA A 164 1.20 -26.38 29.14
CA ALA A 164 2.00 -25.56 30.06
C ALA A 164 1.67 -25.87 31.53
N ARG A 165 0.39 -26.08 31.84
CA ARG A 165 -0.09 -26.41 33.19
C ARG A 165 0.33 -27.83 33.61
N ILE A 166 0.33 -28.78 32.68
CA ILE A 166 0.87 -30.13 32.93
C ILE A 166 2.36 -30.08 33.26
N GLU A 167 3.15 -29.31 32.52
CA GLU A 167 4.60 -29.17 32.80
C GLU A 167 4.87 -28.50 34.16
N ARG A 168 4.04 -27.53 34.56
CA ARG A 168 4.12 -26.87 35.89
C ARG A 168 3.62 -27.75 37.05
N GLY A 169 3.02 -28.92 36.76
CA GLY A 169 2.44 -29.81 37.78
C GLY A 169 1.03 -29.42 38.24
N GLU A 170 0.40 -28.47 37.56
CA GLU A 170 -0.94 -27.93 37.85
C GLU A 170 -2.03 -28.79 37.18
N HIS A 171 -1.99 -30.10 37.41
CA HIS A 171 -2.86 -31.06 36.69
C HIS A 171 -4.36 -30.81 36.90
N PRO A 172 -4.86 -30.45 38.11
CA PRO A 172 -6.28 -30.13 38.29
C PRO A 172 -6.73 -28.92 37.46
N GLN A 173 -5.88 -27.90 37.34
CA GLN A 173 -6.14 -26.70 36.53
C GLN A 173 -6.11 -27.03 35.04
N ALA A 174 -5.13 -27.83 34.59
CA ALA A 174 -5.08 -28.34 33.21
C ALA A 174 -6.38 -29.08 32.84
N ALA A 175 -6.86 -29.96 33.73
CA ALA A 175 -8.11 -30.69 33.55
C ALA A 175 -9.36 -29.79 33.65
N ALA A 176 -9.30 -28.68 34.37
CA ALA A 176 -10.39 -27.70 34.40
C ALA A 176 -10.49 -26.98 33.06
N VAL A 177 -9.39 -26.40 32.57
CA VAL A 177 -9.35 -25.71 31.26
C VAL A 177 -9.75 -26.65 30.13
N ALA A 178 -9.25 -27.89 30.11
CA ALA A 178 -9.63 -28.87 29.10
C ALA A 178 -11.13 -29.22 29.14
N ARG A 179 -11.77 -29.20 30.31
CA ARG A 179 -13.23 -29.40 30.44
C ARG A 179 -14.02 -28.20 29.92
N HIS A 180 -13.55 -26.98 30.14
CA HIS A 180 -14.13 -25.78 29.56
C HIS A 180 -14.11 -25.83 28.02
N LEU A 181 -12.94 -26.14 27.45
CA LEU A 181 -12.78 -26.29 26.00
C LEU A 181 -13.66 -27.44 25.45
N LEU A 182 -13.69 -28.59 26.13
CA LEU A 182 -14.58 -29.69 25.74
C LEU A 182 -16.06 -29.28 25.77
N ALA A 183 -16.49 -28.52 26.78
CA ALA A 183 -17.88 -28.06 26.88
C ALA A 183 -18.25 -27.11 25.73
N ALA A 184 -17.34 -26.23 25.32
CA ALA A 184 -17.59 -25.25 24.27
C ALA A 184 -17.53 -25.85 22.85
N PHE A 185 -16.49 -26.64 22.57
CA PHE A 185 -16.24 -27.17 21.23
C PHE A 185 -16.96 -28.51 20.99
N GLY A 186 -17.19 -29.29 22.04
CA GLY A 186 -17.70 -30.66 21.98
C GLY A 186 -16.61 -31.70 21.67
N PRO A 187 -16.90 -33.00 21.87
CA PRO A 187 -15.93 -34.08 21.70
C PRO A 187 -15.43 -34.22 20.25
N ASP A 188 -16.21 -33.74 19.28
CA ASP A 188 -15.87 -33.83 17.87
C ASP A 188 -14.90 -32.73 17.40
N ARG A 189 -14.79 -31.61 18.12
CA ARG A 189 -14.03 -30.43 17.69
C ARG A 189 -12.94 -30.00 18.68
N PHE A 190 -12.84 -30.64 19.86
CA PHE A 190 -11.72 -30.44 20.76
C PHE A 190 -10.71 -31.59 20.67
N ARG A 191 -9.42 -31.26 20.61
CA ARG A 191 -8.32 -32.24 20.61
C ARG A 191 -7.25 -31.85 21.62
N ILE A 192 -6.68 -32.84 22.30
CA ILE A 192 -5.46 -32.63 23.08
C ILE A 192 -4.26 -32.71 22.14
N GLU A 193 -3.52 -31.62 22.06
CA GLU A 193 -2.39 -31.48 21.15
C GLU A 193 -1.12 -32.10 21.75
N LEU A 194 -0.45 -32.94 20.98
CA LEU A 194 0.81 -33.58 21.33
C LEU A 194 1.93 -33.05 20.44
N GLN A 195 2.96 -32.49 21.07
CA GLN A 195 4.17 -31.99 20.40
C GLN A 195 5.41 -32.65 21.00
N ARG A 196 6.45 -32.86 20.18
CA ARG A 196 7.71 -33.49 20.62
C ARG A 196 8.94 -32.72 20.13
N PRO A 197 9.19 -31.50 20.66
CA PRO A 197 10.34 -30.66 20.30
C PRO A 197 11.71 -31.20 20.74
N TYR A 198 11.78 -32.38 21.36
CA TYR A 198 12.96 -33.02 21.95
C TYR A 198 13.50 -32.32 23.21
N TRP A 199 12.63 -31.68 23.99
CA TRP A 199 12.97 -31.20 25.32
C TRP A 199 12.97 -32.33 26.34
N ARG A 200 13.63 -32.10 27.48
CA ARG A 200 13.90 -33.11 28.52
C ARG A 200 12.66 -33.90 28.97
N ASN A 201 11.49 -33.25 29.06
CA ASN A 201 10.27 -33.83 29.64
C ASN A 201 9.20 -34.22 28.62
N ASP A 202 9.45 -34.11 27.31
CA ASP A 202 8.42 -34.26 26.28
C ASP A 202 7.64 -35.58 26.35
N ARG A 203 8.33 -36.71 26.55
CA ARG A 203 7.67 -38.03 26.65
C ARG A 203 6.74 -38.11 27.86
N ARG A 204 7.15 -37.53 29.00
CA ARG A 204 6.34 -37.50 30.22
C ARG A 204 5.11 -36.61 30.01
N ARG A 205 5.30 -35.41 29.43
CA ARG A 205 4.19 -34.50 29.10
C ARG A 205 3.17 -35.17 28.18
N ASN A 206 3.62 -35.76 27.07
CA ASN A 206 2.71 -36.37 26.10
C ASN A 206 1.97 -37.59 26.69
N LYS A 207 2.62 -38.36 27.57
CA LYS A 207 1.93 -39.42 28.32
C LYS A 207 0.81 -38.86 29.21
N LEU A 208 1.10 -37.83 30.00
CA LEU A 208 0.11 -37.19 30.89
C LEU A 208 -1.04 -36.52 30.12
N LEU A 209 -0.73 -35.92 28.97
CA LEU A 209 -1.72 -35.35 28.06
C LEU A 209 -2.61 -36.45 27.46
N ALA A 210 -2.04 -37.58 27.05
CA ALA A 210 -2.82 -38.72 26.56
C ALA A 210 -3.73 -39.33 27.64
N GLU A 211 -3.24 -39.48 28.87
CA GLU A 211 -4.05 -39.92 30.01
C GLU A 211 -5.21 -38.94 30.31
N LEU A 212 -4.97 -37.63 30.18
CA LEU A 212 -6.01 -36.62 30.32
C LEU A 212 -7.04 -36.73 29.18
N ALA A 213 -6.59 -36.94 27.94
CA ALA A 213 -7.45 -37.08 26.77
C ALA A 213 -8.39 -38.29 26.90
N GLU A 214 -7.85 -39.43 27.32
CA GLU A 214 -8.60 -40.67 27.59
C GLU A 214 -9.69 -40.44 28.65
N ARG A 215 -9.34 -39.79 29.77
CA ARG A 215 -10.30 -39.45 30.83
C ARG A 215 -11.42 -38.52 30.37
N LEU A 216 -11.15 -37.65 29.40
CA LEU A 216 -12.11 -36.69 28.86
C LEU A 216 -12.91 -37.26 27.68
N GLY A 217 -12.53 -38.43 27.16
CA GLY A 217 -13.16 -39.04 25.99
C GLY A 217 -12.89 -38.26 24.69
N VAL A 218 -11.73 -37.60 24.58
CA VAL A 218 -11.34 -36.85 23.37
C VAL A 218 -10.07 -37.41 22.73
N PRO A 219 -9.93 -37.37 21.39
CA PRO A 219 -8.70 -37.81 20.75
C PRO A 219 -7.52 -36.86 20.99
N CYS A 220 -6.31 -37.43 20.99
CA CYS A 220 -5.08 -36.66 20.84
C CYS A 220 -4.81 -36.37 19.35
N VAL A 221 -4.09 -35.29 19.05
CA VAL A 221 -3.60 -34.99 17.70
C VAL A 221 -2.14 -34.56 17.74
N ALA A 222 -1.33 -35.03 16.79
CA ALA A 222 0.09 -34.71 16.71
C ALA A 222 0.35 -33.52 15.78
N THR A 223 1.19 -32.59 16.21
CA THR A 223 1.59 -31.40 15.43
C THR A 223 3.10 -31.13 15.55
N GLY A 224 3.66 -30.42 14.57
CA GLY A 224 5.07 -30.04 14.52
C GLY A 224 5.35 -28.65 15.08
N ASN A 225 4.34 -27.78 15.15
CA ASN A 225 4.46 -26.37 15.53
C ASN A 225 5.55 -25.67 14.70
N VAL A 226 5.37 -25.71 13.38
CA VAL A 226 6.37 -25.33 12.38
C VAL A 226 6.58 -23.83 12.37
N HIS A 227 7.83 -23.37 12.36
CA HIS A 227 8.23 -21.96 12.30
C HIS A 227 9.21 -21.66 11.16
N ALA A 228 9.57 -22.69 10.39
CA ALA A 228 10.45 -22.60 9.25
C ALA A 228 10.17 -23.73 8.25
N HIS A 229 10.25 -23.43 6.95
CA HIS A 229 10.10 -24.43 5.90
C HIS A 229 11.29 -25.42 5.85
N SER A 230 12.47 -25.02 6.35
CA SER A 230 13.70 -25.82 6.29
C SER A 230 14.66 -25.57 7.47
N ARG A 231 15.59 -26.50 7.68
CA ARG A 231 16.61 -26.43 8.74
C ARG A 231 17.56 -25.25 8.59
N GLU A 232 17.86 -24.85 7.36
CA GLU A 232 18.78 -23.74 7.05
C GLU A 232 18.28 -22.38 7.55
N ARG A 233 16.98 -22.30 7.82
CA ARG A 233 16.27 -21.11 8.29
C ARG A 233 16.22 -20.97 9.82
N THR A 234 16.58 -22.02 10.56
CA THR A 234 16.61 -22.02 12.03
C THR A 234 17.45 -20.89 12.64
N PRO A 235 18.66 -20.57 12.11
CA PRO A 235 19.44 -19.44 12.63
C PRO A 235 18.74 -18.08 12.45
N LEU A 236 17.98 -17.91 11.36
CA LEU A 236 17.19 -16.70 11.15
C LEU A 236 16.04 -16.61 12.15
N GLN A 237 15.34 -17.72 12.36
CA GLN A 237 14.26 -17.84 13.34
C GLN A 237 14.74 -17.41 14.74
N ASP A 238 15.88 -17.96 15.18
CA ASP A 238 16.52 -17.59 16.45
C ASP A 238 16.87 -16.10 16.53
N ALA A 239 17.41 -15.53 15.45
CA ALA A 239 17.76 -14.12 15.39
C ALA A 239 16.52 -13.20 15.38
N MET A 240 15.44 -13.61 14.74
CA MET A 240 14.16 -12.89 14.76
C MET A 240 13.57 -12.82 16.17
N VAL A 241 13.61 -13.93 16.93
CA VAL A 241 13.19 -13.93 18.34
C VAL A 241 14.04 -12.98 19.18
N ALA A 242 15.36 -12.94 18.94
CA ALA A 242 16.23 -11.99 19.63
C ALA A 242 15.88 -10.53 19.30
N VAL A 243 15.59 -10.23 18.04
CA VAL A 243 15.11 -8.90 17.59
C VAL A 243 13.78 -8.55 18.25
N ARG A 244 12.82 -9.48 18.31
CA ARG A 244 11.51 -9.30 18.97
C ARG A 244 11.67 -8.93 20.44
N LEU A 245 12.56 -9.61 21.15
CA LEU A 245 12.83 -9.39 22.56
C LEU A 245 13.73 -8.18 22.84
N GLY A 246 14.25 -7.51 21.80
CA GLY A 246 15.15 -6.37 21.94
C GLY A 246 16.49 -6.73 22.61
N ALA A 247 16.95 -7.97 22.45
CA ALA A 247 18.09 -8.53 23.16
C ALA A 247 19.05 -9.26 22.21
N THR A 248 20.20 -9.69 22.72
CA THR A 248 21.19 -10.46 21.96
C THR A 248 20.84 -11.94 21.88
N LEU A 249 21.46 -12.68 20.96
CA LEU A 249 21.32 -14.14 20.86
C LEU A 249 21.74 -14.89 22.14
N ASP A 250 22.73 -14.34 22.87
CA ASP A 250 23.24 -14.91 24.11
C ASP A 250 22.23 -14.73 25.25
N GLU A 251 21.58 -13.57 25.35
CA GLU A 251 20.58 -13.26 26.37
C GLU A 251 19.25 -14.00 26.15
N THR A 252 18.98 -14.44 24.92
CA THR A 252 17.69 -15.01 24.52
C THR A 252 17.67 -16.53 24.41
N GLU A 253 18.79 -17.22 24.70
CA GLU A 253 18.88 -18.70 24.61
C GLU A 253 17.70 -19.45 25.24
N PRO A 254 17.22 -19.13 26.46
CA PRO A 254 16.11 -19.87 27.06
C PRO A 254 14.79 -19.64 26.34
N ARG A 255 14.62 -18.52 25.65
CA ARG A 255 13.37 -18.13 24.98
C ARG A 255 13.30 -18.62 23.54
N ARG A 256 14.42 -19.06 22.96
CA ARG A 256 14.50 -19.65 21.62
C ARG A 256 14.01 -21.10 21.61
N ARG A 257 13.86 -21.69 20.42
CA ARG A 257 13.43 -23.09 20.23
C ARG A 257 14.55 -24.09 20.50
N GLY A 258 15.80 -23.69 20.25
CA GLY A 258 17.01 -24.41 20.67
C GLY A 258 17.40 -25.62 19.81
N ASN A 259 16.59 -26.02 18.82
CA ASN A 259 16.94 -27.06 17.85
C ASN A 259 16.05 -26.98 16.58
N THR A 260 16.21 -27.92 15.65
CA THR A 260 15.51 -27.94 14.35
C THR A 260 14.18 -28.71 14.37
N SER A 261 13.56 -28.89 15.54
CA SER A 261 12.32 -29.64 15.73
C SER A 261 11.09 -29.01 15.09
N HIS A 262 11.12 -27.69 14.93
CA HIS A 262 10.03 -26.82 14.48
C HIS A 262 10.17 -26.44 13.00
N VAL A 263 10.77 -27.33 12.19
CA VAL A 263 10.82 -27.17 10.74
C VAL A 263 9.76 -28.06 10.10
N LEU A 264 9.24 -27.66 8.94
CA LEU A 264 8.31 -28.51 8.18
C LEU A 264 8.98 -29.86 7.90
N THR A 265 8.30 -30.93 8.33
CA THR A 265 8.86 -32.27 8.38
C THR A 265 7.95 -33.22 7.59
N PRO A 266 8.51 -34.12 6.75
CA PRO A 266 7.71 -35.04 5.95
C PRO A 266 6.76 -35.92 6.80
N PRO A 267 5.58 -36.29 6.27
CA PRO A 267 4.61 -37.15 6.94
C PRO A 267 5.18 -38.39 7.62
N GLU A 268 6.09 -39.11 6.94
CA GLU A 268 6.67 -40.36 7.44
C GLU A 268 7.58 -40.11 8.64
N ARG A 269 8.33 -39.00 8.64
CA ARG A 269 9.20 -38.61 9.76
C ARG A 269 8.38 -38.14 10.96
N MET A 270 7.23 -37.51 10.74
CA MET A 270 6.31 -37.19 11.84
C MET A 270 5.67 -38.45 12.43
N ALA A 271 5.29 -39.43 11.61
CA ALA A 271 4.86 -40.74 12.12
C ALA A 271 5.95 -41.45 12.94
N GLU A 272 7.20 -41.43 12.49
CA GLU A 272 8.33 -41.98 13.25
C GLU A 272 8.53 -41.25 14.60
N ARG A 273 8.41 -39.93 14.60
CA ARG A 273 8.58 -39.07 15.79
C ARG A 273 7.55 -39.38 16.87
N PHE A 274 6.33 -39.74 16.47
CA PHE A 274 5.21 -40.06 17.35
C PHE A 274 4.87 -41.56 17.32
N ARG A 275 5.85 -42.45 17.17
CA ARG A 275 5.64 -43.90 17.18
C ARG A 275 4.88 -44.41 18.42
N ASP A 276 5.09 -43.75 19.57
CA ASP A 276 4.41 -44.06 20.83
C ASP A 276 2.94 -43.57 20.88
N HIS A 277 2.50 -42.79 19.88
CA HIS A 277 1.20 -42.15 19.76
C HIS A 277 0.69 -42.16 18.29
N ALA A 278 0.73 -43.32 17.63
CA ALA A 278 0.37 -43.45 16.21
C ALA A 278 -1.05 -42.95 15.88
N GLU A 279 -2.02 -43.14 16.79
CA GLU A 279 -3.39 -42.62 16.62
C GLU A 279 -3.44 -41.08 16.56
N ALA A 280 -2.56 -40.38 17.28
CA ALA A 280 -2.53 -38.92 17.24
C ALA A 280 -2.04 -38.40 15.88
N VAL A 281 -1.16 -39.15 15.21
CA VAL A 281 -0.71 -38.87 13.83
C VAL A 281 -1.85 -39.10 12.86
N ALA A 282 -2.51 -40.26 12.91
CA ALA A 282 -3.65 -40.58 12.06
C ALA A 282 -4.83 -39.60 12.24
N GLU A 283 -5.05 -39.12 13.48
CA GLU A 283 -6.08 -38.13 13.76
C GLU A 283 -5.85 -36.80 13.04
N SER A 284 -4.59 -36.42 12.76
CA SER A 284 -4.31 -35.18 12.01
C SER A 284 -4.90 -35.23 10.60
N GLY A 285 -4.77 -36.38 9.91
CA GLY A 285 -5.37 -36.61 8.59
C GLY A 285 -6.90 -36.68 8.65
N ARG A 286 -7.45 -37.45 9.60
CA ARG A 286 -8.92 -37.55 9.80
C ARG A 286 -9.56 -36.20 10.10
N LEU A 287 -8.90 -35.38 10.91
CA LEU A 287 -9.36 -34.04 11.23
C LEU A 287 -9.27 -33.13 10.01
N ALA A 288 -8.16 -33.19 9.27
CA ALA A 288 -7.98 -32.41 8.06
C ALA A 288 -9.12 -32.64 7.06
N GLU A 289 -9.56 -33.88 6.83
CA GLU A 289 -10.67 -34.22 5.92
C GLU A 289 -11.99 -33.51 6.26
N ARG A 290 -12.19 -33.15 7.54
CA ARG A 290 -13.40 -32.45 8.02
C ARG A 290 -13.33 -30.94 7.91
N LEU A 291 -12.13 -30.37 7.73
CA LEU A 291 -11.89 -28.93 7.62
C LEU A 291 -12.13 -28.47 6.18
N THR A 292 -13.40 -28.25 5.82
CA THR A 292 -13.81 -28.07 4.40
C THR A 292 -13.86 -26.62 3.93
N PHE A 293 -13.69 -25.63 4.82
CA PHE A 293 -13.72 -24.21 4.45
C PHE A 293 -12.56 -23.83 3.52
N ASP A 294 -12.88 -23.21 2.38
CA ASP A 294 -11.92 -22.68 1.41
C ASP A 294 -11.91 -21.15 1.41
N LEU A 295 -10.82 -20.57 1.92
CA LEU A 295 -10.64 -19.12 2.00
C LEU A 295 -10.70 -18.42 0.63
N THR A 296 -10.35 -19.12 -0.45
CA THR A 296 -10.29 -18.56 -1.81
C THR A 296 -11.66 -18.48 -2.49
N GLU A 297 -12.68 -19.15 -1.95
CA GLU A 297 -14.00 -19.30 -2.60
C GLU A 297 -15.17 -18.94 -1.66
N ASP A 298 -15.06 -19.19 -0.35
CA ASP A 298 -16.20 -19.17 0.57
C ASP A 298 -16.49 -17.80 1.23
N LEU A 299 -15.69 -16.76 0.99
CA LEU A 299 -15.84 -15.46 1.69
C LEU A 299 -17.16 -14.74 1.35
N GLY A 300 -17.58 -14.78 0.08
CA GLY A 300 -18.83 -14.17 -0.39
C GLY A 300 -18.90 -12.65 -0.16
N TYR A 301 -17.82 -11.92 -0.44
CA TYR A 301 -17.74 -10.46 -0.31
C TYR A 301 -18.73 -9.74 -1.24
N ARG A 302 -19.30 -8.64 -0.74
CA ARG A 302 -20.14 -7.67 -1.47
C ARG A 302 -19.87 -6.25 -0.99
N TYR A 303 -20.08 -5.27 -1.87
CA TYR A 303 -19.88 -3.85 -1.58
C TYR A 303 -21.21 -3.07 -1.72
N PRO A 304 -21.40 -1.95 -0.98
CA PRO A 304 -22.66 -1.22 -1.00
C PRO A 304 -23.09 -0.82 -2.41
N GLY A 305 -24.32 -1.15 -2.77
CA GLY A 305 -24.89 -0.85 -4.08
C GLY A 305 -24.66 -1.94 -5.14
N SER A 306 -23.81 -2.94 -4.87
CA SER A 306 -23.64 -4.11 -5.77
C SER A 306 -24.92 -4.93 -5.94
N GLU A 307 -25.79 -4.84 -4.93
CA GLU A 307 -27.07 -5.51 -4.82
C GLU A 307 -28.29 -4.65 -5.20
N ASP A 308 -28.09 -3.37 -5.53
CA ASP A 308 -29.19 -2.44 -5.84
C ASP A 308 -29.72 -2.68 -7.27
N PRO A 309 -30.97 -3.18 -7.42
CA PRO A 309 -31.55 -3.44 -8.75
C PRO A 309 -31.80 -2.17 -9.57
N ASP A 310 -31.86 -1.00 -8.93
CA ASP A 310 -32.10 0.29 -9.58
C ASP A 310 -30.81 1.05 -9.93
N ALA A 311 -29.62 0.47 -9.64
CA ALA A 311 -28.35 1.17 -9.82
C ALA A 311 -28.14 1.67 -11.26
N ASP A 312 -28.49 0.85 -12.26
CA ASP A 312 -28.36 1.21 -13.68
C ASP A 312 -29.21 2.44 -14.05
N ARG A 313 -30.46 2.48 -13.55
CA ARG A 313 -31.39 3.59 -13.80
C ARG A 313 -30.85 4.87 -13.16
N LYS A 314 -30.49 4.81 -11.87
CA LYS A 314 -29.98 5.93 -11.09
C LYS A 314 -28.73 6.55 -11.71
N LEU A 315 -27.77 5.72 -12.11
CA LEU A 315 -26.54 6.21 -12.74
C LEU A 315 -26.81 6.87 -14.09
N ALA A 316 -27.66 6.27 -14.93
CA ALA A 316 -27.99 6.81 -16.24
C ALA A 316 -28.73 8.15 -16.15
N GLU A 317 -29.71 8.27 -15.25
CA GLU A 317 -30.45 9.53 -15.00
C GLU A 317 -29.48 10.63 -14.54
N LEU A 318 -28.65 10.35 -13.52
CA LEU A 318 -27.63 11.28 -13.03
C LEU A 318 -26.69 11.78 -14.13
N CYS A 319 -26.15 10.86 -14.94
CA CYS A 319 -25.21 11.23 -16.00
C CYS A 319 -25.87 12.07 -17.10
N ARG A 320 -27.11 11.75 -17.50
CA ARG A 320 -27.84 12.53 -18.52
C ARG A 320 -28.14 13.96 -18.05
N ASP A 321 -28.57 14.11 -16.80
CA ASP A 321 -28.81 15.43 -16.21
C ASP A 321 -27.54 16.28 -16.20
N ARG A 322 -26.40 15.70 -15.77
CA ARG A 322 -25.11 16.40 -15.74
C ARG A 322 -24.52 16.66 -17.12
N LEU A 323 -24.77 15.79 -18.10
CA LEU A 323 -24.34 16.01 -19.49
C LEU A 323 -25.02 17.25 -20.05
N ASP A 324 -26.32 17.39 -19.79
CA ASP A 324 -27.07 18.56 -20.20
C ASP A 324 -26.58 19.83 -19.50
N GLU A 325 -26.24 19.79 -18.22
CA GLU A 325 -25.65 20.94 -17.54
C GLU A 325 -24.28 21.35 -18.12
N ARG A 326 -23.39 20.39 -18.41
CA ARG A 326 -22.01 20.69 -18.83
C ARG A 326 -21.86 21.02 -20.32
N TYR A 327 -22.72 20.49 -21.19
CA TYR A 327 -22.60 20.63 -22.64
C TYR A 327 -23.73 21.45 -23.30
N ARG A 328 -24.72 21.96 -22.55
CA ARG A 328 -25.76 22.87 -23.11
C ARG A 328 -25.27 24.32 -23.18
N LYS A 329 -25.75 25.07 -24.18
CA LYS A 329 -25.53 26.52 -24.31
C LYS A 329 -26.09 27.26 -23.08
N GLY A 330 -25.19 27.80 -22.26
CA GLY A 330 -25.38 28.89 -21.30
C GLY A 330 -26.71 28.97 -20.55
N VAL A 331 -26.76 28.41 -19.34
CA VAL A 331 -27.60 28.92 -18.25
C VAL A 331 -26.78 28.93 -16.95
N GLY A 332 -26.40 30.13 -16.49
CA GLY A 332 -25.79 30.38 -15.18
C GLY A 332 -24.25 30.40 -15.13
N ALA A 333 -23.67 31.59 -14.95
CA ALA A 333 -22.29 31.92 -14.51
C ALA A 333 -21.06 31.14 -15.10
N GLN A 334 -21.23 30.38 -16.17
CA GLN A 334 -20.16 29.76 -16.94
C GLN A 334 -20.40 29.98 -18.44
N PRO A 335 -19.53 30.71 -19.16
CA PRO A 335 -19.50 30.62 -20.61
C PRO A 335 -18.77 29.32 -20.98
N ALA A 336 -19.52 28.23 -21.17
CA ALA A 336 -19.04 27.16 -22.03
C ALA A 336 -18.96 27.76 -23.44
N GLY A 337 -17.74 28.01 -23.93
CA GLY A 337 -17.53 28.65 -25.22
C GLY A 337 -18.20 27.88 -26.37
N PRO A 338 -18.27 28.46 -27.58
CA PRO A 338 -18.84 27.82 -28.78
C PRO A 338 -18.35 26.37 -29.02
N ALA A 339 -17.14 26.05 -28.55
CA ALA A 339 -16.51 24.75 -28.63
C ALA A 339 -17.21 23.64 -27.82
N ALA A 340 -17.72 23.91 -26.62
CA ALA A 340 -18.33 22.87 -25.78
C ALA A 340 -19.65 22.35 -26.36
N SER A 341 -20.46 23.23 -26.95
CA SER A 341 -21.69 22.85 -27.65
C SER A 341 -21.43 21.98 -28.89
N ALA A 342 -20.24 22.10 -29.50
CA ALA A 342 -19.85 21.30 -30.67
C ALA A 342 -19.47 19.86 -30.28
N LEU A 343 -18.99 19.64 -29.05
CA LEU A 343 -18.59 18.33 -28.53
C LEU A 343 -19.78 17.48 -28.01
N ARG A 344 -20.96 18.09 -27.80
CA ARG A 344 -22.13 17.42 -27.21
C ARG A 344 -22.54 16.11 -27.92
N PRO A 345 -22.59 16.03 -29.26
CA PRO A 345 -22.95 14.77 -29.93
C PRO A 345 -21.96 13.63 -29.64
N GLY A 346 -20.65 13.94 -29.62
CA GLY A 346 -19.61 12.98 -29.26
C GLY A 346 -19.68 12.57 -27.79
N ALA A 347 -19.93 13.52 -26.89
CA ALA A 347 -20.15 13.25 -25.47
C ALA A 347 -21.34 12.32 -25.22
N LEU A 348 -22.46 12.54 -25.91
CA LEU A 348 -23.65 11.69 -25.78
C LEU A 348 -23.38 10.27 -26.29
N ALA A 349 -22.72 10.13 -27.43
CA ALA A 349 -22.36 8.82 -27.98
C ALA A 349 -21.44 8.04 -27.04
N ARG A 350 -20.40 8.69 -26.49
CA ARG A 350 -19.51 8.08 -25.50
C ARG A 350 -20.24 7.70 -24.23
N LEU A 351 -21.18 8.53 -23.75
CA LEU A 351 -21.94 8.24 -22.54
C LEU A 351 -22.78 6.96 -22.70
N GLU A 352 -23.49 6.80 -23.82
CA GLU A 352 -24.32 5.62 -24.05
C GLU A 352 -23.47 4.34 -24.22
N GLU A 353 -22.29 4.44 -24.85
CA GLU A 353 -21.30 3.35 -24.90
C GLU A 353 -20.81 2.95 -23.50
N GLU A 354 -20.37 3.91 -22.69
CA GLU A 354 -19.91 3.65 -21.32
C GLU A 354 -21.02 3.05 -20.47
N LEU A 355 -22.24 3.61 -20.50
CA LEU A 355 -23.38 3.07 -19.75
C LEU A 355 -23.74 1.63 -20.19
N HIS A 356 -23.57 1.30 -21.47
CA HIS A 356 -23.76 -0.06 -21.95
C HIS A 356 -22.75 -1.03 -21.32
N VAL A 357 -21.46 -0.71 -21.38
CA VAL A 357 -20.40 -1.55 -20.82
C VAL A 357 -20.51 -1.65 -19.29
N ILE A 358 -20.80 -0.54 -18.60
CA ILE A 358 -21.02 -0.52 -17.14
C ILE A 358 -22.16 -1.46 -16.75
N ARG A 359 -23.27 -1.44 -17.50
CA ARG A 359 -24.41 -2.33 -17.26
C ARG A 359 -24.05 -3.78 -17.52
N HIS A 360 -23.35 -4.07 -18.62
CA HIS A 360 -22.90 -5.42 -18.97
C HIS A 360 -22.04 -6.03 -17.86
N LEU A 361 -21.12 -5.23 -17.30
CA LEU A 361 -20.21 -5.64 -16.22
C LEU A 361 -20.83 -5.51 -14.80
N ARG A 362 -22.07 -5.04 -14.67
CA ARG A 362 -22.77 -4.79 -13.41
C ARG A 362 -22.02 -3.84 -12.47
N LEU A 363 -21.45 -2.77 -13.01
CA LEU A 363 -20.62 -1.80 -12.28
C LEU A 363 -21.37 -0.52 -11.87
N SER A 364 -22.69 -0.41 -12.11
CA SER A 364 -23.41 0.83 -11.79
C SER A 364 -23.36 1.19 -10.30
N GLY A 365 -23.51 0.19 -9.41
CA GLY A 365 -23.34 0.38 -7.97
C GLY A 365 -21.95 0.86 -7.58
N PHE A 366 -20.92 0.40 -8.29
CA PHE A 366 -19.53 0.82 -8.07
C PHE A 366 -19.32 2.32 -8.35
N PHE A 367 -19.86 2.85 -9.46
CA PHE A 367 -19.77 4.30 -9.74
C PHE A 367 -20.59 5.15 -8.76
N LEU A 368 -21.75 4.66 -8.35
CA LEU A 368 -22.60 5.34 -7.36
C LEU A 368 -21.94 5.39 -5.98
N LEU A 369 -21.27 4.32 -5.56
CA LEU A 369 -20.49 4.28 -4.30
C LEU A 369 -19.36 5.32 -4.32
N HIS A 370 -18.60 5.41 -5.43
CA HIS A 370 -17.55 6.43 -5.56
C HIS A 370 -18.13 7.84 -5.56
N ARG A 371 -19.30 8.05 -6.15
CA ARG A 371 -20.00 9.34 -6.08
C ARG A 371 -20.41 9.68 -4.65
N ASP A 372 -20.98 8.75 -3.89
CA ASP A 372 -21.34 8.95 -2.47
C ASP A 372 -20.09 9.30 -1.64
N MET A 373 -18.96 8.62 -1.89
CA MET A 373 -17.66 8.95 -1.29
C MET A 373 -17.22 10.38 -1.61
N LEU A 374 -17.39 10.82 -2.87
CA LEU A 374 -17.06 12.17 -3.28
C LEU A 374 -18.00 13.21 -2.64
N GLU A 375 -19.28 12.91 -2.46
CA GLU A 375 -20.21 13.79 -1.73
C GLU A 375 -19.81 13.91 -0.26
N LEU A 376 -19.48 12.79 0.40
CA LEU A 376 -18.97 12.80 1.77
C LEU A 376 -17.72 13.66 1.87
N ALA A 377 -16.81 13.56 0.90
CA ALA A 377 -15.63 14.42 0.84
C ALA A 377 -15.98 15.90 0.64
N ARG A 378 -17.07 16.24 -0.08
CA ARG A 378 -17.55 17.63 -0.17
C ARG A 378 -18.06 18.15 1.17
N GLU A 379 -18.81 17.33 1.91
CA GLU A 379 -19.30 17.68 3.25
C GLU A 379 -18.11 17.95 4.19
N VAL A 380 -17.17 17.01 4.25
CA VAL A 380 -15.94 17.13 5.04
C VAL A 380 -15.12 18.35 4.62
N ALA A 381 -14.97 18.61 3.32
CA ALA A 381 -14.25 19.79 2.84
C ALA A 381 -14.91 21.09 3.27
N CYS A 382 -16.25 21.15 3.32
CA CYS A 382 -16.98 22.32 3.82
C CYS A 382 -16.74 22.54 5.31
N GLU A 383 -16.70 21.46 6.10
CA GLU A 383 -16.39 21.50 7.54
C GLU A 383 -14.95 21.96 7.79
N VAL A 384 -13.97 21.35 7.11
CA VAL A 384 -12.53 21.60 7.31
C VAL A 384 -12.12 22.99 6.82
N ARG A 385 -12.61 23.44 5.66
CA ARG A 385 -12.23 24.74 5.09
C ARG A 385 -12.93 25.89 5.80
N GLY A 386 -14.13 25.67 6.34
CA GLY A 386 -14.98 26.72 6.91
C GLY A 386 -15.65 27.60 5.84
N ARG A 387 -16.70 28.32 6.25
CA ARG A 387 -17.60 29.05 5.32
C ARG A 387 -16.92 30.21 4.59
N GLU A 388 -15.95 30.85 5.22
CA GLU A 388 -15.30 32.08 4.73
C GLU A 388 -14.04 31.83 3.88
N SER A 389 -13.49 30.60 3.90
CA SER A 389 -12.23 30.27 3.22
C SER A 389 -12.31 30.47 1.72
N ALA A 390 -11.21 30.94 1.12
CA ALA A 390 -11.09 31.08 -0.33
C ALA A 390 -11.05 29.72 -1.04
N ARG A 391 -10.59 28.67 -0.34
CA ARG A 391 -10.58 27.28 -0.83
C ARG A 391 -11.97 26.67 -1.01
N ARG A 392 -13.04 27.30 -0.52
CA ARG A 392 -14.41 26.76 -0.59
C ARG A 392 -14.85 26.39 -2.00
N LEU A 393 -14.37 27.12 -3.01
CA LEU A 393 -14.70 26.89 -4.42
C LEU A 393 -13.90 25.73 -5.05
N LEU A 394 -12.84 25.26 -4.39
CA LEU A 394 -12.00 24.20 -4.93
C LEU A 394 -12.68 22.84 -4.78
N PRO A 395 -12.47 21.88 -5.69
CA PRO A 395 -12.99 20.54 -5.52
C PRO A 395 -12.41 19.90 -4.24
N PRO A 396 -13.15 19.03 -3.54
CA PRO A 396 -12.64 18.39 -2.32
C PRO A 396 -11.47 17.44 -2.60
N GLY A 397 -11.46 16.85 -3.80
CA GLY A 397 -10.44 15.92 -4.29
C GLY A 397 -10.57 15.75 -5.80
N ARG A 398 -9.66 14.98 -6.38
CA ARG A 398 -9.57 14.75 -7.83
C ARG A 398 -9.31 13.28 -8.13
N GLY A 399 -10.01 12.74 -9.12
CA GLY A 399 -9.69 11.42 -9.67
C GLY A 399 -8.38 11.43 -10.45
N ARG A 400 -7.74 10.27 -10.50
CA ARG A 400 -6.47 10.06 -11.22
C ARG A 400 -6.46 8.70 -11.94
N GLY A 401 -5.37 8.41 -12.64
CA GLY A 401 -5.21 7.14 -13.34
C GLY A 401 -6.07 7.03 -14.60
N SER A 402 -6.48 5.81 -14.95
CA SER A 402 -7.36 5.53 -16.10
C SER A 402 -8.78 6.06 -15.91
N SER A 403 -9.28 6.18 -14.68
CA SER A 403 -10.63 6.68 -14.40
C SER A 403 -10.95 8.04 -15.03
N VAL A 404 -9.90 8.86 -15.26
CA VAL A 404 -9.98 10.18 -15.87
C VAL A 404 -10.43 10.13 -17.34
N SER A 405 -10.27 9.00 -18.04
CA SER A 405 -10.73 8.85 -19.42
C SER A 405 -12.23 8.55 -19.57
N SER A 406 -12.95 8.31 -18.47
CA SER A 406 -14.39 8.03 -18.49
C SER A 406 -15.23 9.30 -18.46
N ILE A 407 -16.19 9.42 -19.37
CA ILE A 407 -17.18 10.49 -19.34
C ILE A 407 -18.13 10.35 -18.16
N VAL A 408 -18.45 9.11 -17.73
CA VAL A 408 -19.25 8.88 -16.52
C VAL A 408 -18.51 9.43 -15.29
N CYS A 409 -17.20 9.20 -15.15
CA CYS A 409 -16.39 9.83 -14.10
C CYS A 409 -16.41 11.36 -14.17
N TYR A 410 -16.31 11.94 -15.37
CA TYR A 410 -16.36 13.39 -15.55
C TYR A 410 -17.71 14.00 -15.14
N LEU A 411 -18.82 13.40 -15.56
CA LEU A 411 -20.19 13.86 -15.29
C LEU A 411 -20.57 13.68 -13.81
N THR A 412 -20.15 12.57 -13.20
CA THR A 412 -20.26 12.34 -11.76
C THR A 412 -19.22 13.12 -10.95
N GLY A 413 -18.38 13.96 -11.58
CA GLY A 413 -17.41 14.82 -10.92
C GLY A 413 -16.25 14.09 -10.23
N LEU A 414 -16.11 12.78 -10.44
CA LEU A 414 -14.94 12.00 -10.04
C LEU A 414 -13.70 12.45 -10.83
N SER A 415 -13.89 12.81 -12.10
CA SER A 415 -12.88 13.48 -12.94
C SER A 415 -13.26 14.94 -13.19
N HIS A 416 -12.25 15.80 -13.29
CA HIS A 416 -12.39 17.21 -13.66
C HIS A 416 -11.86 17.51 -15.07
N ILE A 417 -11.36 16.49 -15.78
CA ILE A 417 -10.86 16.61 -17.15
C ILE A 417 -11.93 16.06 -18.08
N ASP A 418 -12.29 16.84 -19.09
CA ASP A 418 -13.21 16.41 -20.14
C ASP A 418 -12.50 15.39 -21.06
N PRO A 419 -12.91 14.11 -21.06
CA PRO A 419 -12.23 13.08 -21.85
C PRO A 419 -12.46 13.23 -23.36
N ILE A 420 -13.52 13.93 -23.77
CA ILE A 420 -13.83 14.18 -25.18
C ILE A 420 -12.93 15.30 -25.70
N ALA A 421 -12.82 16.40 -24.95
CA ALA A 421 -11.97 17.53 -25.35
C ALA A 421 -10.48 17.17 -25.37
N ASN A 422 -10.04 16.19 -24.57
CA ASN A 422 -8.65 15.76 -24.45
C ASN A 422 -8.34 14.44 -25.19
N GLU A 423 -9.29 13.92 -25.97
CA GLU A 423 -9.16 12.69 -26.76
C GLU A 423 -8.58 11.52 -25.95
N LEU A 424 -9.20 11.24 -24.81
CA LEU A 424 -8.75 10.19 -23.90
C LEU A 424 -9.38 8.84 -24.27
N CYS A 425 -8.55 7.80 -24.28
CA CYS A 425 -8.96 6.44 -24.61
C CYS A 425 -9.66 5.73 -23.42
N LEU A 426 -10.85 5.17 -23.67
CA LEU A 426 -11.64 4.46 -22.65
C LEU A 426 -11.11 3.04 -22.38
N GLY A 427 -10.60 2.34 -23.40
CA GLY A 427 -10.39 0.89 -23.39
C GLY A 427 -9.49 0.35 -22.26
N ARG A 428 -8.61 1.21 -21.71
CA ARG A 428 -7.77 0.89 -20.55
C ARG A 428 -8.52 0.93 -19.22
N PHE A 429 -9.51 1.82 -19.07
CA PHE A 429 -10.33 1.90 -17.87
C PHE A 429 -11.45 0.88 -17.88
N LEU A 430 -12.16 0.80 -19.01
CA LEU A 430 -13.38 0.02 -19.14
C LEU A 430 -13.47 -0.59 -20.54
N ASN A 431 -13.69 -1.90 -20.59
CA ASN A 431 -13.95 -2.65 -21.83
C ASN A 431 -14.74 -3.93 -21.49
N GLU A 432 -15.38 -4.54 -22.49
CA GLU A 432 -16.24 -5.72 -22.29
C GLU A 432 -15.48 -6.99 -21.85
N GLU A 433 -14.17 -7.07 -22.09
CA GLU A 433 -13.32 -8.22 -21.74
C GLU A 433 -12.69 -8.10 -20.34
N LEU A 434 -13.14 -7.15 -19.52
CA LEU A 434 -12.58 -6.86 -18.20
C LEU A 434 -12.92 -7.98 -17.19
N THR A 435 -11.87 -8.64 -16.65
CA THR A 435 -12.03 -9.77 -15.71
C THR A 435 -11.92 -9.39 -14.23
N ALA A 436 -11.64 -8.12 -13.91
CA ALA A 436 -11.46 -7.63 -12.54
C ALA A 436 -12.07 -6.25 -12.38
N LEU A 437 -12.41 -5.85 -11.16
CA LEU A 437 -12.96 -4.51 -10.90
C LEU A 437 -11.95 -3.42 -11.30
N PRO A 438 -12.41 -2.34 -11.97
CA PRO A 438 -11.53 -1.21 -12.28
C PRO A 438 -11.18 -0.43 -10.99
N ASP A 439 -10.01 0.23 -10.98
CA ASP A 439 -9.55 1.05 -9.84
C ASP A 439 -9.88 2.54 -10.09
N ILE A 440 -10.51 3.21 -9.11
CA ILE A 440 -10.71 4.66 -9.11
C ILE A 440 -10.00 5.23 -7.88
N ASP A 441 -8.81 5.78 -8.13
CA ASP A 441 -8.02 6.47 -7.12
C ASP A 441 -8.48 7.93 -6.98
N LEU A 442 -8.62 8.41 -5.75
CA LEU A 442 -9.00 9.79 -5.42
C LEU A 442 -7.88 10.46 -4.61
N ASP A 443 -7.35 11.58 -5.12
CA ASP A 443 -6.37 12.41 -4.43
C ASP A 443 -7.08 13.56 -3.68
N PHE A 444 -6.72 13.75 -2.42
CA PHE A 444 -7.25 14.78 -1.53
C PHE A 444 -6.12 15.61 -0.89
N PRO A 445 -6.37 16.87 -0.52
CA PRO A 445 -5.58 17.58 0.49
C PRO A 445 -5.50 16.78 1.79
N ARG A 446 -4.37 16.88 2.51
CA ARG A 446 -4.13 16.09 3.73
C ARG A 446 -5.12 16.39 4.84
N ASP A 447 -5.45 17.66 5.06
CA ASP A 447 -6.41 18.09 6.07
C ASP A 447 -7.80 17.50 5.80
N ILE A 448 -8.28 17.53 4.56
CA ILE A 448 -9.55 16.91 4.18
C ILE A 448 -9.50 15.39 4.37
N ARG A 449 -8.45 14.74 3.87
CA ARG A 449 -8.28 13.28 3.98
C ARG A 449 -8.26 12.81 5.43
N ASP A 450 -7.59 13.54 6.31
CA ASP A 450 -7.41 13.15 7.69
C ASP A 450 -8.73 13.11 8.47
N VAL A 451 -9.71 13.92 8.09
CA VAL A 451 -11.10 13.88 8.59
C VAL A 451 -11.96 12.89 7.81
N LEU A 452 -11.75 12.77 6.49
CA LEU A 452 -12.55 11.93 5.62
C LEU A 452 -12.48 10.47 6.04
N ILE A 453 -11.29 9.92 6.32
CA ILE A 453 -11.14 8.49 6.66
C ILE A 453 -12.00 8.11 7.89
N PRO A 454 -11.90 8.79 9.05
CA PRO A 454 -12.82 8.53 10.16
C PRO A 454 -14.29 8.71 9.80
N ARG A 455 -14.63 9.73 9.01
CA ARG A 455 -16.02 9.98 8.61
C ARG A 455 -16.58 8.89 7.70
N VAL A 456 -15.75 8.22 6.91
CA VAL A 456 -16.15 7.01 6.15
C VAL A 456 -16.54 5.89 7.12
N HIS A 457 -15.79 5.70 8.22
CA HIS A 457 -16.19 4.75 9.26
C HIS A 457 -17.54 5.07 9.88
N ASP A 458 -17.85 6.35 10.09
CA ASP A 458 -19.14 6.77 10.63
C ASP A 458 -20.28 6.60 9.61
N ARG A 459 -20.02 6.86 8.32
CA ARG A 459 -21.00 6.77 7.22
C ARG A 459 -21.42 5.34 6.91
N TYR A 460 -20.46 4.41 6.81
CA TYR A 460 -20.72 3.03 6.38
C TYR A 460 -20.73 2.03 7.55
N GLY A 461 -20.27 2.44 8.74
CA GLY A 461 -20.15 1.59 9.92
C GLY A 461 -18.71 1.12 10.16
N ARG A 462 -18.26 1.21 11.42
CA ARG A 462 -16.92 0.76 11.84
C ARG A 462 -16.72 -0.73 11.65
N ASP A 463 -17.74 -1.55 11.78
CA ASP A 463 -17.66 -2.99 11.54
C ASP A 463 -17.59 -3.35 10.04
N ARG A 464 -17.82 -2.40 9.14
CA ARG A 464 -18.03 -2.63 7.69
C ARG A 464 -16.97 -2.03 6.79
N CYS A 465 -16.09 -1.19 7.33
CA CYS A 465 -15.04 -0.58 6.54
C CYS A 465 -13.75 -0.35 7.33
N ALA A 466 -12.63 -0.56 6.66
CA ALA A 466 -11.30 -0.48 7.24
C ALA A 466 -10.28 -0.16 6.14
N LEU A 467 -9.16 0.46 6.52
CA LEU A 467 -8.00 0.61 5.65
C LEU A 467 -7.39 -0.75 5.34
N VAL A 468 -6.67 -0.84 4.23
CA VAL A 468 -5.87 -2.01 3.89
C VAL A 468 -4.56 -1.98 4.69
N ALA A 469 -3.99 -3.13 5.04
CA ALA A 469 -2.67 -3.20 5.64
C ALA A 469 -1.56 -2.95 4.61
N ALA A 470 -0.39 -2.58 5.10
CA ALA A 470 0.86 -2.61 4.37
C ALA A 470 1.92 -3.27 5.26
N PHE A 471 2.70 -4.19 4.72
CA PHE A 471 3.75 -4.86 5.47
C PHE A 471 5.10 -4.19 5.23
N SER A 472 5.71 -3.69 6.29
CA SER A 472 7.09 -3.23 6.22
C SER A 472 7.99 -4.45 6.21
N THR A 473 8.74 -4.66 5.12
CA THR A 473 9.63 -5.82 4.96
C THR A 473 11.06 -5.50 5.33
N PHE A 474 11.86 -6.54 5.57
CA PHE A 474 13.30 -6.40 5.76
C PHE A 474 13.98 -6.02 4.44
N MET A 475 14.42 -4.76 4.38
CA MET A 475 15.36 -4.25 3.39
C MET A 475 16.78 -4.34 3.96
N VAL A 476 17.81 -4.26 3.11
CA VAL A 476 19.21 -4.43 3.54
C VAL A 476 19.54 -3.58 4.77
N ARG A 477 19.16 -2.29 4.76
CA ARG A 477 19.43 -1.36 5.85
C ARG A 477 18.73 -1.72 7.17
N SER A 478 17.47 -2.14 7.12
CA SER A 478 16.72 -2.52 8.33
C SER A 478 17.19 -3.87 8.87
N ALA A 479 17.43 -4.84 7.98
CA ALA A 479 17.99 -6.14 8.32
C ALA A 479 19.36 -6.00 9.00
N VAL A 480 20.26 -5.19 8.43
CA VAL A 480 21.57 -4.90 9.04
C VAL A 480 21.41 -4.35 10.44
N ARG A 481 20.54 -3.34 10.64
CA ARG A 481 20.37 -2.71 11.95
C ARG A 481 19.83 -3.66 13.01
N ASP A 482 18.86 -4.49 12.67
CA ASP A 482 18.20 -5.36 13.63
C ASP A 482 19.05 -6.59 13.95
N PHE A 483 19.58 -7.29 12.93
CA PHE A 483 20.39 -8.49 13.17
C PHE A 483 21.79 -8.17 13.71
N ALA A 484 22.37 -7.01 13.41
CA ALA A 484 23.63 -6.61 14.03
C ALA A 484 23.48 -6.38 15.54
N LYS A 485 22.35 -5.84 16.00
CA LYS A 485 22.03 -5.72 17.43
C LYS A 485 21.86 -7.10 18.06
N ALA A 486 21.12 -8.01 17.42
CA ALA A 486 20.95 -9.38 17.90
C ALA A 486 22.30 -10.14 18.01
N LEU A 487 23.24 -9.86 17.12
CA LEU A 487 24.62 -10.39 17.14
C LEU A 487 25.55 -9.68 18.14
N GLY A 488 25.07 -8.66 18.85
CA GLY A 488 25.84 -7.91 19.84
C GLY A 488 26.94 -7.03 19.23
N LEU A 489 26.73 -6.46 18.03
CA LEU A 489 27.66 -5.52 17.41
C LEU A 489 27.54 -4.10 18.00
N PRO A 490 28.64 -3.33 18.11
CA PRO A 490 28.60 -1.99 18.70
C PRO A 490 27.74 -1.00 17.88
N PRO A 491 26.90 -0.14 18.50
CA PRO A 491 26.00 0.78 17.79
C PRO A 491 26.68 1.69 16.77
N GLY A 492 27.90 2.16 17.07
CA GLY A 492 28.68 2.99 16.15
C GLY A 492 29.10 2.27 14.87
N GLU A 493 29.34 0.96 14.93
CA GLU A 493 29.62 0.14 13.75
C GLU A 493 28.37 -0.09 12.91
N ILE A 494 27.24 -0.36 13.58
CA ILE A 494 25.94 -0.56 12.95
C ILE A 494 25.55 0.66 12.12
N GLU A 495 25.64 1.87 12.68
CA GLU A 495 25.25 3.08 11.95
C GLU A 495 26.21 3.43 10.82
N ARG A 496 27.51 3.13 10.93
CA ARG A 496 28.44 3.27 9.81
C ARG A 496 28.09 2.34 8.66
N LEU A 497 27.81 1.07 8.96
CA LEU A 497 27.45 0.07 7.95
C LEU A 497 26.10 0.40 7.30
N ALA A 498 25.09 0.72 8.11
CA ALA A 498 23.75 1.06 7.61
C ALA A 498 23.72 2.32 6.73
N ARG A 499 24.73 3.19 6.80
CA ARG A 499 24.89 4.36 5.90
C ARG A 499 25.71 4.06 4.64
N ALA A 500 26.51 3.01 4.64
CA ALA A 500 27.35 2.60 3.50
C ALA A 500 26.57 1.80 2.46
N VAL A 501 25.48 1.14 2.86
CA VAL A 501 24.54 0.42 2.00
C VAL A 501 23.79 1.41 1.11
N ASP A 502 23.73 1.14 -0.20
CA ASP A 502 22.96 1.96 -1.14
C ASP A 502 21.48 1.53 -1.09
N PRO A 503 20.56 2.41 -0.63
CA PRO A 503 19.16 2.05 -0.52
C PRO A 503 18.43 1.88 -1.87
N TRP A 504 19.04 2.26 -3.00
CA TRP A 504 18.36 2.30 -4.31
C TRP A 504 18.75 1.19 -5.29
N LYS A 505 19.62 0.25 -4.90
CA LYS A 505 19.93 -0.89 -5.77
C LYS A 505 18.78 -1.91 -5.79
N GLU A 506 18.34 -2.27 -6.99
CA GLU A 506 17.31 -3.27 -7.23
C GLU A 506 17.74 -4.70 -6.93
N ARG A 507 19.06 -4.95 -6.77
CA ARG A 507 19.64 -6.26 -6.49
C ARG A 507 20.17 -6.38 -5.06
N ASN A 508 19.98 -7.57 -4.52
CA ASN A 508 20.40 -7.97 -3.18
C ASN A 508 21.91 -8.25 -3.12
N ASP A 509 22.76 -7.24 -3.33
CA ASP A 509 24.23 -7.37 -3.33
C ASP A 509 24.81 -7.15 -1.91
N ILE A 510 24.15 -7.74 -0.89
CA ILE A 510 24.60 -7.68 0.53
C ILE A 510 26.05 -8.20 0.65
N GLU A 511 26.42 -9.18 -0.18
CA GLU A 511 27.77 -9.76 -0.21
C GLU A 511 28.85 -8.76 -0.65
N ASP A 512 28.50 -7.76 -1.46
CA ASP A 512 29.40 -6.72 -1.99
C ASP A 512 29.38 -5.44 -1.15
N GLU A 513 28.25 -5.13 -0.50
CA GLU A 513 28.06 -3.88 0.25
C GLU A 513 28.49 -3.95 1.72
N VAL A 514 28.22 -5.07 2.40
CA VAL A 514 28.60 -5.25 3.81
C VAL A 514 30.11 -5.31 4.06
N PRO A 515 30.95 -5.85 3.15
CA PRO A 515 32.41 -5.83 3.33
C PRO A 515 33.04 -4.45 3.14
N CYS A 516 32.32 -3.47 2.60
CA CYS A 516 32.85 -2.15 2.26
C CYS A 516 32.72 -1.10 3.37
N ALA A 517 32.14 -1.44 4.54
CA ALA A 517 32.07 -0.51 5.67
C ALA A 517 33.47 -0.30 6.34
N PRO A 518 33.80 0.93 6.78
CA PRO A 518 35.16 1.45 6.64
C PRO A 518 36.11 0.99 7.75
N GLY A 519 37.25 0.44 7.32
CA GLY A 519 38.40 0.12 8.16
C GLY A 519 39.57 -0.55 7.43
N ARG A 520 39.36 -1.11 6.22
CA ARG A 520 40.44 -1.80 5.47
C ARG A 520 40.50 -1.58 3.95
N ALA A 521 39.65 -0.75 3.36
CA ALA A 521 39.60 -0.60 1.89
C ALA A 521 40.16 0.74 1.33
N GLY A 522 40.95 1.51 2.10
CA GLY A 522 41.30 2.89 1.66
C GLY A 522 42.69 3.44 1.98
N ARG A 523 43.68 2.64 2.41
CA ARG A 523 45.04 3.16 2.70
C ARG A 523 46.22 2.32 2.26
N PHE A 524 46.02 1.26 1.51
CA PHE A 524 47.12 0.47 1.00
C PHE A 524 47.02 0.38 -0.51
N GLY A 525 48.10 0.78 -1.19
CA GLY A 525 48.23 0.68 -2.64
C GLY A 525 48.11 -0.77 -3.14
N PRO A 526 48.21 -0.98 -4.45
CA PRO A 526 47.91 -2.26 -5.12
C PRO A 526 48.70 -3.51 -4.68
N ASP A 527 49.59 -3.41 -3.68
CA ASP A 527 50.49 -4.48 -3.23
C ASP A 527 50.28 -4.96 -1.77
N VAL A 528 49.07 -4.83 -1.20
CA VAL A 528 48.77 -5.44 0.13
C VAL A 528 47.79 -6.61 0.00
N PRO A 529 48.11 -7.79 0.56
CA PRO A 529 47.29 -8.99 0.42
C PRO A 529 45.87 -8.79 0.96
N GLN A 530 44.91 -9.36 0.23
CA GLN A 530 43.46 -9.32 0.51
C GLN A 530 43.15 -9.55 2.00
N PRO A 531 42.14 -8.85 2.57
CA PRO A 531 41.85 -8.93 3.99
C PRO A 531 41.58 -10.37 4.45
N THR A 532 42.45 -10.82 5.33
CA THR A 532 42.42 -12.08 6.06
C THR A 532 41.14 -12.22 6.89
N ARG A 533 40.35 -13.27 6.61
CA ARG A 533 39.17 -13.81 7.33
C ARG A 533 38.16 -12.78 7.90
N ARG A 534 36.95 -12.77 7.33
CA ARG A 534 35.77 -12.12 7.94
C ARG A 534 35.53 -12.71 9.34
N SER A 535 35.15 -11.87 10.31
CA SER A 535 34.72 -12.35 11.63
C SER A 535 33.48 -13.24 11.45
N PRO A 536 33.34 -14.35 12.19
CA PRO A 536 32.14 -15.19 12.12
C PRO A 536 30.83 -14.42 12.33
N ARG A 537 30.85 -13.34 13.13
CA ARG A 537 29.67 -12.47 13.32
C ARG A 537 29.30 -11.69 12.06
N TRP A 538 30.28 -11.31 11.24
CA TRP A 538 30.04 -10.61 9.98
C TRP A 538 29.43 -11.53 8.93
N ASP A 539 29.95 -12.76 8.82
CA ASP A 539 29.38 -13.75 7.89
C ASP A 539 27.96 -14.14 8.31
N ALA A 540 27.71 -14.28 9.62
CA ALA A 540 26.37 -14.47 10.16
C ALA A 540 25.44 -13.30 9.81
N LEU A 541 25.88 -12.05 9.95
CA LEU A 541 25.08 -10.87 9.61
C LEU A 541 24.67 -10.87 8.12
N VAL A 542 25.62 -11.15 7.23
CA VAL A 542 25.36 -11.22 5.77
C VAL A 542 24.34 -12.31 5.45
N LYS A 543 24.50 -13.50 6.04
CA LYS A 543 23.55 -14.61 5.86
C LYS A 543 22.16 -14.25 6.39
N LEU A 544 22.06 -13.73 7.61
CA LEU A 544 20.78 -13.34 8.22
C LEU A 544 20.08 -12.25 7.41
N ALA A 545 20.81 -11.23 6.95
CA ALA A 545 20.22 -10.16 6.17
C ALA A 545 19.73 -10.63 4.79
N ARG A 546 20.42 -11.58 4.16
CA ARG A 546 19.97 -12.23 2.92
C ARG A 546 18.73 -13.09 3.16
N ASP A 547 18.78 -13.95 4.17
CA ASP A 547 17.69 -14.88 4.48
C ASP A 547 16.42 -14.12 4.88
N ALA A 548 16.57 -12.96 5.54
CA ALA A 548 15.45 -12.12 5.96
C ALA A 548 14.85 -11.25 4.85
N TRP A 549 15.58 -11.03 3.75
CA TRP A 549 15.21 -10.03 2.75
C TRP A 549 13.80 -10.29 2.20
N GLY A 550 12.96 -9.25 2.24
CA GLY A 550 11.58 -9.32 1.79
C GLY A 550 10.60 -9.99 2.77
N LEU A 551 11.06 -10.61 3.87
CA LEU A 551 10.15 -11.10 4.92
C LEU A 551 9.47 -9.92 5.63
N PRO A 552 8.20 -10.04 6.03
CA PRO A 552 7.50 -9.02 6.78
C PRO A 552 8.11 -8.85 8.18
N ARG A 553 8.37 -7.60 8.57
CA ARG A 553 8.91 -7.22 9.88
C ARG A 553 7.81 -6.81 10.86
N HIS A 554 6.85 -6.01 10.39
CA HIS A 554 5.70 -5.56 11.16
C HIS A 554 4.63 -5.02 10.21
N GLN A 555 3.40 -4.97 10.70
CA GLN A 555 2.27 -4.37 9.99
C GLN A 555 2.26 -2.83 10.14
N SER A 556 1.82 -2.17 9.09
CA SER A 556 1.56 -0.74 9.01
C SER A 556 0.26 -0.49 8.23
N GLN A 557 -0.28 0.72 8.26
CA GLN A 557 -1.45 1.07 7.45
C GLN A 557 -1.04 1.38 6.01
N HIS A 558 -1.86 0.98 5.03
CA HIS A 558 -1.72 1.44 3.65
C HIS A 558 -2.06 2.94 3.56
N PRO A 559 -1.36 3.72 2.70
CA PRO A 559 -1.54 5.18 2.62
C PRO A 559 -2.86 5.65 1.99
N GLY A 560 -3.80 4.79 1.62
CA GLY A 560 -5.10 5.28 1.12
C GLY A 560 -6.17 4.22 0.87
N GLY A 561 -5.78 3.04 0.38
CA GLY A 561 -6.67 1.92 0.16
C GLY A 561 -7.56 1.58 1.34
N MET A 562 -8.85 1.58 1.09
CA MET A 562 -9.93 1.33 2.02
C MET A 562 -10.90 0.32 1.42
N VAL A 563 -11.40 -0.60 2.25
CA VAL A 563 -12.39 -1.61 1.87
C VAL A 563 -13.71 -1.27 2.53
N ILE A 564 -14.82 -1.42 1.80
CA ILE A 564 -16.18 -1.15 2.29
C ILE A 564 -17.08 -2.31 1.90
N SER A 565 -17.73 -2.94 2.88
CA SER A 565 -18.61 -4.09 2.66
C SER A 565 -20.06 -3.85 3.07
N THR A 566 -20.98 -4.50 2.36
CA THR A 566 -22.42 -4.54 2.71
C THR A 566 -22.72 -5.46 3.89
N GLN A 567 -21.79 -6.34 4.27
CA GLN A 567 -21.86 -7.14 5.51
C GLN A 567 -20.74 -6.71 6.45
N PRO A 568 -20.78 -7.05 7.76
CA PRO A 568 -19.68 -6.74 8.66
C PRO A 568 -18.36 -7.30 8.09
N LEU A 569 -17.41 -6.40 7.82
CA LEU A 569 -16.10 -6.72 7.28
C LEU A 569 -15.29 -7.60 8.24
N ILE A 570 -15.53 -7.43 9.54
CA ILE A 570 -14.98 -8.27 10.62
C ILE A 570 -15.41 -9.74 10.55
N ASP A 571 -16.39 -10.09 9.70
CA ASP A 571 -16.78 -11.47 9.42
C ASP A 571 -15.96 -12.09 8.28
N LEU A 572 -15.24 -11.26 7.52
CA LEU A 572 -14.53 -11.63 6.29
C LEU A 572 -13.01 -11.51 6.41
N CYS A 573 -12.54 -10.55 7.20
CA CYS A 573 -11.12 -10.35 7.48
C CYS A 573 -10.99 -9.68 8.86
N PRO A 574 -10.06 -10.12 9.72
CA PRO A 574 -9.87 -9.46 11.01
C PRO A 574 -9.49 -7.99 10.83
N VAL A 575 -10.03 -7.14 11.70
CA VAL A 575 -9.77 -5.69 11.73
C VAL A 575 -9.06 -5.34 13.03
N GLN A 576 -8.15 -4.38 12.97
CA GLN A 576 -7.45 -3.87 14.15
C GLN A 576 -7.29 -2.35 14.14
N PRO A 577 -7.23 -1.70 15.32
CA PRO A 577 -7.01 -0.27 15.42
C PRO A 577 -5.63 0.13 14.88
N ALA A 578 -5.61 1.21 14.10
CA ALA A 578 -4.37 1.80 13.59
C ALA A 578 -3.66 2.63 14.66
N SER A 579 -2.40 2.97 14.41
CA SER A 579 -1.67 3.92 15.25
C SER A 579 -2.23 5.33 15.17
N MET A 580 -2.79 5.73 14.02
CA MET A 580 -3.49 7.01 13.90
C MET A 580 -4.87 6.88 14.53
N GLU A 581 -5.17 7.77 15.48
CA GLU A 581 -6.45 7.79 16.19
C GLU A 581 -7.65 7.79 15.24
N GLY A 582 -8.69 7.05 15.63
CA GLY A 582 -9.96 6.98 14.90
C GLY A 582 -9.96 6.07 13.67
N ARG A 583 -8.80 5.53 13.25
CA ARG A 583 -8.65 4.67 12.06
C ARG A 583 -8.46 3.20 12.42
N GLN A 584 -8.86 2.31 11.53
CA GLN A 584 -8.67 0.87 11.66
C GLN A 584 -8.28 0.26 10.32
N MET A 585 -7.63 -0.90 10.35
CA MET A 585 -7.19 -1.61 9.14
C MET A 585 -7.55 -3.09 9.18
N VAL A 586 -7.86 -3.68 8.03
CA VAL A 586 -7.90 -5.14 7.87
C VAL A 586 -6.49 -5.71 7.98
N GLN A 587 -6.36 -6.98 8.34
CA GLN A 587 -5.06 -7.63 8.45
C GLN A 587 -4.39 -7.97 7.12
N TRP A 588 -5.13 -7.88 6.01
CA TRP A 588 -4.64 -8.18 4.68
C TRP A 588 -4.09 -6.95 3.95
N ASP A 589 -3.07 -7.18 3.14
CA ASP A 589 -2.53 -6.17 2.25
C ASP A 589 -3.34 -6.04 0.96
N LYS A 590 -2.87 -5.16 0.07
CA LYS A 590 -3.55 -4.85 -1.19
C LYS A 590 -3.74 -6.08 -2.06
N ASP A 591 -2.72 -6.93 -2.16
CA ASP A 591 -2.75 -8.09 -3.04
C ASP A 591 -3.69 -9.16 -2.47
N SER A 592 -3.61 -9.43 -1.16
CA SER A 592 -4.52 -10.35 -0.47
C SER A 592 -5.99 -9.91 -0.50
N CYS A 593 -6.26 -8.60 -0.35
CA CYS A 593 -7.61 -8.05 -0.57
C CYS A 593 -8.07 -8.22 -2.02
N GLY A 594 -7.18 -8.04 -2.99
CA GLY A 594 -7.47 -8.26 -4.42
C GLY A 594 -7.82 -9.71 -4.72
N ASP A 595 -7.05 -10.65 -4.19
CA ASP A 595 -7.29 -12.10 -4.30
C ASP A 595 -8.60 -12.53 -3.63
N ALA A 596 -9.01 -11.83 -2.57
CA ALA A 596 -10.31 -12.00 -1.91
C ALA A 596 -11.49 -11.38 -2.68
N GLY A 597 -11.23 -10.64 -3.77
CA GLY A 597 -12.24 -9.91 -4.53
C GLY A 597 -12.79 -8.66 -3.82
N PHE A 598 -12.07 -8.14 -2.82
CA PHE A 598 -12.51 -6.94 -2.10
C PHE A 598 -12.43 -5.70 -2.99
N LEU A 599 -13.50 -4.90 -2.98
CA LEU A 599 -13.49 -3.58 -3.61
C LEU A 599 -12.66 -2.63 -2.74
N LYS A 600 -11.60 -2.09 -3.33
CA LYS A 600 -10.72 -1.11 -2.71
C LYS A 600 -10.99 0.27 -3.31
N ILE A 601 -11.07 1.27 -2.44
CA ILE A 601 -11.13 2.69 -2.80
C ILE A 601 -9.89 3.37 -2.22
N ASP A 602 -9.05 3.94 -3.07
CA ASP A 602 -7.83 4.63 -2.63
C ASP A 602 -8.12 6.10 -2.30
N LEU A 603 -8.14 6.42 -0.99
CA LEU A 603 -8.26 7.78 -0.48
C LEU A 603 -6.86 8.34 -0.18
N LEU A 604 -6.24 8.99 -1.17
CA LEU A 604 -4.82 9.34 -1.14
C LEU A 604 -4.60 10.81 -0.75
N GLY A 605 -3.53 11.05 -0.01
CA GLY A 605 -3.12 12.40 0.38
C GLY A 605 -2.08 12.94 -0.60
N LEU A 606 -2.39 14.03 -1.30
CA LEU A 606 -1.45 14.68 -2.20
C LEU A 606 -0.96 16.01 -1.61
N GLY A 607 0.32 16.03 -1.22
CA GLY A 607 0.92 17.21 -0.57
C GLY A 607 0.83 18.48 -1.41
N MET A 608 1.00 18.37 -2.73
CA MET A 608 0.87 19.52 -3.62
C MET A 608 -0.55 20.10 -3.66
N LEU A 609 -1.61 19.27 -3.58
CA LEU A 609 -2.96 19.80 -3.45
C LEU A 609 -3.08 20.61 -2.16
N SER A 610 -2.51 20.10 -1.06
CA SER A 610 -2.50 20.82 0.23
C SER A 610 -1.77 22.17 0.12
N ALA A 611 -0.61 22.21 -0.57
CA ALA A 611 0.17 23.44 -0.75
C ALA A 611 -0.53 24.46 -1.65
N VAL A 612 -1.09 24.01 -2.77
CA VAL A 612 -1.83 24.86 -3.72
C VAL A 612 -3.08 25.44 -3.07
N GLU A 613 -3.83 24.62 -2.32
CA GLU A 613 -4.99 25.07 -1.56
C GLU A 613 -4.61 26.08 -0.48
N ARG A 614 -3.57 25.79 0.31
CA ARG A 614 -3.08 26.74 1.33
C ARG A 614 -2.64 28.06 0.71
N CYS A 615 -2.02 28.02 -0.47
CA CYS A 615 -1.61 29.22 -1.19
C CYS A 615 -2.81 30.12 -1.53
N VAL A 616 -3.94 29.53 -1.97
CA VAL A 616 -5.18 30.30 -2.25
C VAL A 616 -5.70 31.01 -0.99
N ASP A 617 -5.64 30.37 0.18
CA ASP A 617 -6.00 31.01 1.45
C ASP A 617 -5.01 32.12 1.84
N GLU A 618 -3.70 31.90 1.65
CA GLU A 618 -2.67 32.91 1.92
C GLU A 618 -2.80 34.13 1.00
N ILE A 619 -3.13 33.93 -0.28
CA ILE A 619 -3.40 35.02 -1.24
C ILE A 619 -4.60 35.84 -0.76
N ALA A 620 -5.69 35.18 -0.37
CA ALA A 620 -6.86 35.86 0.16
C ALA A 620 -6.55 36.63 1.46
N ARG A 621 -5.73 36.05 2.35
CA ARG A 621 -5.34 36.67 3.62
C ARG A 621 -4.40 37.87 3.43
N VAL A 622 -3.40 37.76 2.57
CA VAL A 622 -2.34 38.76 2.41
C VAL A 622 -2.74 39.86 1.43
N ARG A 623 -3.46 39.50 0.35
CA ARG A 623 -3.80 40.41 -0.75
C ARG A 623 -5.28 40.77 -0.84
N GLY A 624 -6.16 40.02 -0.17
CA GLY A 624 -7.61 40.19 -0.29
C GLY A 624 -8.19 39.63 -1.60
N GLU A 625 -7.39 38.86 -2.35
CA GLU A 625 -7.76 38.33 -3.67
C GLU A 625 -8.30 36.89 -3.56
N ARG A 626 -9.39 36.58 -4.26
CA ARG A 626 -9.95 35.21 -4.30
C ARG A 626 -9.67 34.59 -5.66
N ILE A 627 -8.79 33.59 -5.68
CA ILE A 627 -8.38 32.89 -6.90
C ILE A 627 -9.16 31.59 -7.06
N ASP A 628 -9.79 31.42 -8.21
CA ASP A 628 -10.34 30.14 -8.67
C ASP A 628 -9.37 29.51 -9.68
N LEU A 629 -8.66 28.47 -9.23
CA LEU A 629 -7.64 27.78 -10.04
C LEU A 629 -8.22 27.06 -11.25
N SER A 630 -9.53 26.83 -11.32
CA SER A 630 -10.18 26.28 -12.52
C SER A 630 -10.36 27.31 -13.63
N ARG A 631 -10.19 28.61 -13.32
CA ARG A 631 -10.45 29.75 -14.21
C ARG A 631 -9.20 30.57 -14.55
N ILE A 632 -8.01 30.12 -14.14
CA ILE A 632 -6.76 30.78 -14.53
C ILE A 632 -6.53 30.62 -16.04
N PRO A 633 -5.85 31.56 -16.71
CA PRO A 633 -5.46 31.39 -18.09
C PRO A 633 -4.49 30.20 -18.21
N TYR A 634 -4.68 29.34 -19.22
CA TYR A 634 -3.80 28.20 -19.50
C TYR A 634 -2.79 28.46 -20.64
N ASP A 635 -2.82 29.67 -21.19
CA ASP A 635 -1.98 30.18 -22.29
C ASP A 635 -1.01 31.28 -21.82
N ASP A 636 -0.80 31.42 -20.52
CA ASP A 636 0.11 32.41 -19.93
C ASP A 636 1.58 32.18 -20.38
N LYS A 637 2.06 33.06 -21.26
CA LYS A 637 3.40 32.99 -21.86
C LYS A 637 4.51 33.12 -20.83
N GLU A 638 4.31 33.87 -19.76
CA GLU A 638 5.35 34.02 -18.72
C GLU A 638 5.53 32.70 -17.98
N VAL A 639 4.43 32.04 -17.62
CA VAL A 639 4.49 30.73 -16.95
C VAL A 639 5.25 29.71 -17.79
N TYR A 640 4.95 29.59 -19.08
CA TYR A 640 5.71 28.70 -19.97
C TYR A 640 7.16 29.14 -20.14
N ALA A 641 7.47 30.43 -20.26
CA ALA A 641 8.85 30.91 -20.34
C ALA A 641 9.68 30.46 -19.12
N ARG A 642 9.11 30.55 -17.91
CA ARG A 642 9.77 30.09 -16.66
C ARG A 642 10.00 28.59 -16.65
N VAL A 643 9.02 27.82 -17.13
CA VAL A 643 9.16 26.36 -17.34
C VAL A 643 10.29 26.05 -18.32
N GLN A 644 10.34 26.75 -19.45
CA GLN A 644 11.33 26.53 -20.51
C GLN A 644 12.77 26.82 -20.05
N GLU A 645 12.94 27.77 -19.13
CA GLU A 645 14.23 28.08 -18.50
C GLU A 645 14.58 27.16 -17.31
N ALA A 646 13.71 26.19 -17.01
CA ALA A 646 13.81 25.24 -15.91
C ALA A 646 13.80 25.88 -14.52
N GLU A 647 13.11 27.01 -14.38
CA GLU A 647 12.82 27.63 -13.08
C GLU A 647 11.62 26.91 -12.44
N THR A 648 11.82 25.66 -12.01
CA THR A 648 10.72 24.77 -11.57
C THR A 648 10.93 24.12 -10.21
N MET A 649 11.88 24.59 -9.40
CA MET A 649 12.08 24.07 -8.04
C MET A 649 10.82 24.32 -7.19
N GLY A 650 10.29 23.28 -6.53
CA GLY A 650 9.04 23.35 -5.77
C GLY A 650 7.77 23.22 -6.63
N VAL A 651 7.90 23.06 -7.95
CA VAL A 651 6.77 22.85 -8.89
C VAL A 651 6.49 21.36 -9.04
N PHE A 652 5.21 20.99 -9.06
CA PHE A 652 4.81 19.59 -9.09
C PHE A 652 5.31 18.84 -10.33
N GLN A 653 5.84 17.62 -10.14
CA GLN A 653 6.32 16.67 -11.18
C GLN A 653 7.50 17.11 -12.06
N ILE A 654 7.72 18.41 -12.26
CA ILE A 654 8.72 18.95 -13.21
C ILE A 654 9.92 19.61 -12.52
N GLU A 655 10.16 19.30 -11.24
CA GLU A 655 11.22 19.90 -10.41
C GLU A 655 12.53 19.09 -10.34
N SER A 656 12.52 17.81 -10.73
CA SER A 656 13.72 16.97 -10.63
C SER A 656 14.81 17.44 -11.62
N ARG A 657 16.08 17.17 -11.31
CA ARG A 657 17.20 17.58 -12.19
C ARG A 657 17.05 17.05 -13.62
N ALA A 658 16.59 15.82 -13.78
CA ALA A 658 16.37 15.21 -15.09
C ALA A 658 15.20 15.90 -15.83
N GLN A 659 14.11 16.22 -15.13
CA GLN A 659 13.00 17.00 -15.68
C GLN A 659 13.46 18.40 -16.10
N MET A 660 14.18 19.12 -15.25
CA MET A 660 14.73 20.45 -15.55
C MET A 660 15.64 20.48 -16.79
N GLN A 661 16.53 19.50 -16.93
CA GLN A 661 17.37 19.38 -18.14
C GLN A 661 16.52 19.10 -19.40
N MET A 662 15.46 18.31 -19.25
CA MET A 662 14.56 17.99 -20.35
C MET A 662 13.73 19.19 -20.78
N LEU A 663 13.23 20.00 -19.84
CA LEU A 663 12.45 21.22 -20.11
C LEU A 663 13.17 22.19 -21.06
N LYS A 664 14.48 22.37 -20.88
CA LYS A 664 15.31 23.21 -21.77
C LYS A 664 15.36 22.71 -23.21
N ARG A 665 15.14 21.41 -23.42
CA ARG A 665 15.16 20.75 -24.74
C ARG A 665 13.77 20.69 -25.36
N THR A 666 12.77 20.27 -24.59
CA THR A 666 11.38 20.09 -25.04
C THR A 666 10.64 21.42 -25.20
N ARG A 667 11.00 22.44 -24.41
CA ARG A 667 10.37 23.77 -24.38
C ARG A 667 8.84 23.72 -24.51
N PRO A 668 8.12 23.29 -23.47
CA PRO A 668 6.65 23.22 -23.49
C PRO A 668 6.02 24.61 -23.70
N GLU A 669 4.94 24.68 -24.50
CA GLU A 669 4.23 25.93 -24.84
C GLU A 669 2.72 25.86 -24.53
N ASN A 670 2.20 24.67 -24.26
CA ASN A 670 0.80 24.43 -23.88
C ASN A 670 0.67 23.26 -22.88
N LEU A 671 -0.56 22.94 -22.46
CA LEU A 671 -0.84 21.87 -21.51
C LEU A 671 -0.56 20.47 -22.07
N ASP A 672 -0.74 20.23 -23.36
CA ASP A 672 -0.44 18.94 -23.99
C ASP A 672 1.06 18.63 -23.94
N ASP A 673 1.88 19.67 -24.12
CA ASP A 673 3.33 19.55 -24.01
C ASP A 673 3.77 19.22 -22.58
N LEU A 674 3.13 19.83 -21.58
CA LEU A 674 3.36 19.50 -20.17
C LEU A 674 2.90 18.07 -19.86
N THR A 675 1.79 17.64 -20.46
CA THR A 675 1.27 16.28 -20.36
C THR A 675 2.30 15.27 -20.88
N VAL A 676 2.95 15.55 -22.01
CA VAL A 676 4.05 14.73 -22.52
C VAL A 676 5.29 14.82 -21.61
N GLN A 677 5.65 16.02 -21.14
CA GLN A 677 6.82 16.24 -20.27
C GLN A 677 6.77 15.41 -18.98
N VAL A 678 5.61 15.33 -18.34
CA VAL A 678 5.39 14.53 -17.11
C VAL A 678 5.61 13.03 -17.37
N ALA A 679 5.29 12.56 -18.57
CA ALA A 679 5.47 11.16 -18.96
C ALA A 679 6.89 10.84 -19.46
N LEU A 680 7.58 11.80 -20.09
CA LEU A 680 8.79 11.55 -20.88
C LEU A 680 10.03 11.12 -20.07
N VAL A 681 10.24 11.69 -18.89
CA VAL A 681 11.46 11.44 -18.08
C VAL A 681 11.24 10.24 -17.16
N ARG A 682 11.12 9.05 -17.77
CA ARG A 682 10.89 7.76 -17.11
C ARG A 682 11.66 6.64 -17.82
N PRO A 683 11.99 5.52 -17.12
CA PRO A 683 12.73 4.43 -17.75
C PRO A 683 12.07 3.88 -19.02
N GLY A 684 10.73 3.83 -19.09
CA GLY A 684 9.99 3.29 -20.23
C GLY A 684 10.22 4.06 -21.54
N PRO A 685 9.87 5.34 -21.63
CA PRO A 685 10.18 6.16 -22.80
C PRO A 685 11.68 6.22 -23.14
N ILE A 686 12.57 6.12 -22.15
CA ILE A 686 14.03 6.11 -22.36
C ILE A 686 14.46 4.79 -23.03
N GLN A 687 14.04 3.65 -22.50
CA GLN A 687 14.36 2.31 -23.02
C GLN A 687 13.66 2.02 -24.35
N GLY A 688 12.42 2.47 -24.51
CA GLY A 688 11.65 2.40 -25.75
C GLY A 688 12.12 3.39 -26.82
N GLY A 689 13.17 4.17 -26.55
CA GLY A 689 13.78 5.08 -27.53
C GLY A 689 12.89 6.26 -27.95
N ALA A 690 11.82 6.57 -27.21
CA ALA A 690 10.84 7.60 -27.57
C ALA A 690 11.34 9.04 -27.30
N VAL A 691 12.26 9.20 -26.34
CA VAL A 691 12.74 10.52 -25.88
C VAL A 691 13.46 11.30 -26.98
N HIS A 692 14.42 10.69 -27.66
CA HIS A 692 15.21 11.36 -28.68
C HIS A 692 14.39 11.78 -29.91
N PRO A 693 13.58 10.89 -30.53
CA PRO A 693 12.70 11.25 -31.63
C PRO A 693 11.76 12.41 -31.31
N TYR A 694 11.12 12.39 -30.13
CA TYR A 694 10.23 13.46 -29.70
C TYR A 694 10.96 14.81 -29.67
N ILE A 695 12.14 14.86 -29.03
CA ILE A 695 12.92 16.11 -28.90
C ILE A 695 13.36 16.64 -30.27
N GLU A 696 13.89 15.78 -31.14
CA GLU A 696 14.40 16.21 -32.44
C GLU A 696 13.27 16.68 -33.37
N ARG A 697 12.15 15.95 -33.40
CA ARG A 697 10.96 16.36 -34.18
C ARG A 697 10.36 17.65 -33.65
N ARG A 698 10.35 17.84 -32.34
CA ARG A 698 9.86 19.09 -31.72
C ARG A 698 10.77 20.27 -32.00
N LYS A 699 12.09 20.07 -32.01
CA LYS A 699 13.04 21.11 -32.47
C LYS A 699 12.84 21.42 -33.95
N ALA A 700 12.64 20.41 -34.79
CA ALA A 700 12.41 20.58 -36.22
C ALA A 700 11.14 21.40 -36.48
N LEU A 701 10.01 21.08 -35.83
CA LEU A 701 8.77 21.86 -35.92
C LEU A 701 8.93 23.31 -35.45
N ARG A 702 9.74 23.54 -34.41
CA ARG A 702 10.04 24.91 -33.95
C ARG A 702 10.91 25.69 -34.93
N ALA A 703 11.80 25.01 -35.66
CA ALA A 703 12.65 25.63 -36.68
C ALA A 703 11.91 25.85 -38.00
N ASP A 704 11.03 24.92 -38.37
CA ASP A 704 10.20 24.95 -39.57
C ASP A 704 8.78 24.41 -39.26
N PRO A 705 7.76 25.29 -39.13
CA PRO A 705 6.38 24.88 -38.92
C PRO A 705 5.80 24.01 -40.05
N GLY A 706 6.43 23.99 -41.23
CA GLY A 706 6.06 23.13 -42.37
C GLY A 706 6.64 21.71 -42.30
N PHE A 707 7.48 21.40 -41.30
CA PHE A 707 8.06 20.08 -41.12
C PHE A 707 6.99 19.00 -40.92
N GLN A 708 6.99 17.98 -41.77
CA GLN A 708 6.11 16.84 -41.63
C GLN A 708 6.75 15.77 -40.75
N VAL A 709 6.04 15.39 -39.69
CA VAL A 709 6.47 14.33 -38.77
C VAL A 709 6.49 12.99 -39.52
N PRO A 710 7.60 12.24 -39.52
CA PRO A 710 7.66 10.94 -40.15
C PRO A 710 6.94 9.89 -39.31
N TYR A 711 6.01 9.16 -39.93
CA TYR A 711 5.33 7.99 -39.36
C TYR A 711 5.69 6.72 -40.14
N GLU A 712 5.82 5.59 -39.46
CA GLU A 712 6.10 4.30 -40.10
C GLU A 712 4.97 3.81 -41.01
N HIS A 713 3.73 4.27 -40.74
CA HIS A 713 2.55 3.94 -41.52
C HIS A 713 1.45 5.00 -41.30
N PRO A 714 0.60 5.32 -42.31
CA PRO A 714 -0.46 6.33 -42.17
C PRO A 714 -1.45 6.06 -41.03
N SER A 715 -1.69 4.79 -40.69
CA SER A 715 -2.59 4.45 -39.57
C SER A 715 -2.06 4.85 -38.18
N LEU A 716 -0.77 5.17 -38.06
CA LEU A 716 -0.15 5.61 -36.81
C LEU A 716 -0.29 7.10 -36.56
N GLU A 717 -0.52 7.91 -37.60
CA GLU A 717 -0.61 9.36 -37.49
C GLU A 717 -1.72 9.82 -36.52
N PRO A 718 -2.98 9.32 -36.61
CA PRO A 718 -4.03 9.73 -35.69
C PRO A 718 -3.73 9.43 -34.21
N VAL A 719 -2.98 8.35 -33.95
CA VAL A 719 -2.67 7.85 -32.60
C VAL A 719 -1.45 8.55 -31.99
N LEU A 720 -0.46 8.90 -32.82
CA LEU A 720 0.83 9.40 -32.36
C LEU A 720 1.06 10.88 -32.66
N ARG A 721 0.10 11.59 -33.25
CA ARG A 721 0.25 13.02 -33.58
C ARG A 721 0.61 13.89 -32.37
N ASP A 722 -0.05 13.69 -31.24
CA ASP A 722 0.15 14.48 -30.01
C ASP A 722 1.56 14.28 -29.43
N THR A 723 2.19 13.15 -29.74
CA THR A 723 3.54 12.78 -29.30
C THR A 723 4.53 12.79 -30.45
N LEU A 724 4.21 13.48 -31.54
CA LEU A 724 5.07 13.67 -32.71
C LEU A 724 5.63 12.33 -33.23
N GLY A 725 4.79 11.30 -33.34
CA GLY A 725 5.17 9.98 -33.85
C GLY A 725 5.96 9.10 -32.87
N ALA A 726 6.03 9.44 -31.59
CA ALA A 726 6.74 8.64 -30.57
C ALA A 726 5.75 8.00 -29.59
N ILE A 727 5.99 6.75 -29.18
CA ILE A 727 5.14 6.06 -28.20
C ILE A 727 5.55 6.50 -26.79
N VAL A 728 4.74 7.35 -26.16
CA VAL A 728 5.02 7.92 -24.82
C VAL A 728 4.05 7.40 -23.76
N PHE A 729 2.80 7.11 -24.15
CA PHE A 729 1.75 6.72 -23.21
C PHE A 729 1.39 5.24 -23.32
N GLN A 730 0.90 4.66 -22.22
CA GLN A 730 0.34 3.29 -22.22
C GLN A 730 -0.85 3.16 -23.16
N ASP A 731 -1.71 4.17 -23.19
CA ASP A 731 -2.90 4.23 -24.03
C ASP A 731 -2.53 4.13 -25.52
N GLN A 732 -1.43 4.77 -25.92
CA GLN A 732 -0.91 4.69 -27.29
C GLN A 732 -0.45 3.29 -27.67
N VAL A 733 0.03 2.47 -26.74
CA VAL A 733 0.36 1.07 -27.06
C VAL A 733 -0.90 0.32 -27.49
N LEU A 734 -2.02 0.53 -26.78
CA LEU A 734 -3.29 -0.11 -27.11
C LEU A 734 -3.80 0.39 -28.46
N GLU A 735 -3.82 1.71 -28.64
CA GLU A 735 -4.29 2.35 -29.87
C GLU A 735 -3.44 1.98 -31.08
N VAL A 736 -2.10 1.88 -30.93
CA VAL A 736 -1.19 1.40 -31.97
C VAL A 736 -1.50 -0.07 -32.30
N ALA A 737 -1.64 -0.96 -31.31
CA ALA A 737 -1.97 -2.36 -31.57
C ALA A 737 -3.31 -2.52 -32.32
N MET A 738 -4.30 -1.70 -32.00
CA MET A 738 -5.60 -1.70 -32.67
C MET A 738 -5.51 -1.11 -34.10
N ALA A 739 -4.92 0.07 -34.25
CA ALA A 739 -4.88 0.80 -35.52
C ALA A 739 -3.91 0.19 -36.55
N PHE A 740 -2.77 -0.32 -36.08
CA PHE A 740 -1.70 -0.84 -36.92
C PHE A 740 -1.79 -2.34 -37.15
N ALA A 741 -2.05 -3.13 -36.09
CA ALA A 741 -2.11 -4.60 -36.18
C ALA A 741 -3.52 -5.17 -36.16
N GLY A 742 -4.56 -4.35 -35.95
CA GLY A 742 -5.95 -4.82 -35.97
C GLY A 742 -6.40 -5.61 -34.74
N PHE A 743 -5.71 -5.46 -33.61
CA PHE A 743 -6.09 -6.15 -32.37
C PHE A 743 -7.46 -5.69 -31.86
N SER A 744 -8.19 -6.59 -31.21
CA SER A 744 -9.33 -6.18 -30.37
C SER A 744 -8.85 -5.41 -29.14
N VAL A 745 -9.75 -4.70 -28.46
CA VAL A 745 -9.43 -3.99 -27.21
C VAL A 745 -8.85 -4.94 -26.16
N GLY A 746 -9.43 -6.12 -25.97
CA GLY A 746 -8.90 -7.07 -25.00
C GLY A 746 -7.63 -7.80 -25.45
N GLN A 747 -7.39 -7.97 -26.76
CA GLN A 747 -6.07 -8.42 -27.24
C GLN A 747 -4.99 -7.38 -26.95
N ALA A 748 -5.26 -6.11 -27.19
CA ALA A 748 -4.35 -5.00 -26.91
C ALA A 748 -4.09 -4.84 -25.40
N GLU A 749 -5.12 -4.95 -24.56
CA GLU A 749 -4.97 -4.94 -23.11
C GLU A 749 -4.26 -6.20 -22.59
N GLY A 750 -4.52 -7.37 -23.18
CA GLY A 750 -3.81 -8.62 -22.90
C GLY A 750 -2.31 -8.51 -23.18
N LEU A 751 -1.93 -7.90 -24.31
CA LEU A 751 -0.54 -7.56 -24.62
C LEU A 751 0.06 -6.64 -23.55
N ARG A 752 -0.62 -5.55 -23.19
CA ARG A 752 -0.16 -4.60 -22.14
C ARG A 752 0.06 -5.30 -20.79
N ARG A 753 -0.85 -6.21 -20.39
CA ARG A 753 -0.74 -6.98 -19.15
C ARG A 753 0.43 -7.96 -19.19
N ALA A 754 0.65 -8.65 -20.31
CA ALA A 754 1.79 -9.54 -20.50
C ALA A 754 3.12 -8.79 -20.36
N MET A 755 3.21 -7.58 -20.91
CA MET A 755 4.37 -6.68 -20.78
C MET A 755 4.62 -6.15 -19.36
N SER A 756 3.62 -6.19 -18.48
CA SER A 756 3.75 -5.70 -17.10
C SER A 756 4.19 -6.79 -16.11
N ARG A 757 4.16 -8.08 -16.50
CA ARG A 757 4.52 -9.21 -15.65
C ARG A 757 5.98 -9.60 -15.84
N LYS A 758 6.77 -9.65 -14.75
CA LYS A 758 8.22 -9.95 -14.75
C LYS A 758 8.66 -11.33 -15.30
N ARG A 759 7.74 -12.19 -15.77
CA ARG A 759 8.04 -13.61 -16.13
C ARG A 759 7.17 -14.15 -17.28
N SER A 760 7.09 -13.46 -18.42
CA SER A 760 6.18 -13.83 -19.51
C SER A 760 6.78 -13.72 -20.92
N GLU A 761 8.06 -14.10 -21.12
CA GLU A 761 8.68 -14.08 -22.46
C GLU A 761 7.89 -14.90 -23.49
N ALA A 762 7.36 -16.05 -23.10
CA ALA A 762 6.57 -16.91 -23.98
C ALA A 762 5.27 -16.24 -24.46
N ALA A 763 4.55 -15.51 -23.59
CA ALA A 763 3.32 -14.84 -24.00
C ALA A 763 3.61 -13.61 -24.87
N ILE A 764 4.71 -12.88 -24.60
CA ILE A 764 5.10 -11.72 -25.41
C ILE A 764 5.41 -12.16 -26.85
N ARG A 765 6.14 -13.28 -27.03
CA ARG A 765 6.40 -13.85 -28.36
C ARG A 765 5.12 -14.25 -29.09
N ALA A 766 4.15 -14.80 -28.39
CA ALA A 766 2.86 -15.16 -29.00
C ALA A 766 2.07 -13.93 -29.50
N TYR A 767 2.23 -12.77 -28.85
CA TYR A 767 1.65 -11.52 -29.34
C TYR A 767 2.46 -10.89 -30.48
N GLU A 768 3.77 -11.08 -30.51
CA GLU A 768 4.65 -10.60 -31.60
C GLU A 768 4.23 -11.12 -32.96
N GLU A 769 4.06 -12.44 -33.07
CA GLU A 769 3.68 -13.10 -34.33
C GLU A 769 2.34 -12.57 -34.84
N LYS A 770 1.36 -12.43 -33.94
CA LYS A 770 0.03 -11.89 -34.28
C LYS A 770 0.10 -10.43 -34.68
N PHE A 771 0.91 -9.63 -33.98
CA PHE A 771 1.05 -8.20 -34.24
C PHE A 771 1.65 -7.96 -35.63
N VAL A 772 2.75 -8.64 -35.95
CA VAL A 772 3.42 -8.50 -37.25
C VAL A 772 2.53 -9.01 -38.39
N ALA A 773 1.88 -10.17 -38.21
CA ALA A 773 0.95 -10.70 -39.21
C ALA A 773 -0.21 -9.72 -39.51
N GLY A 774 -0.85 -9.20 -38.47
CA GLY A 774 -1.95 -8.25 -38.62
C GLY A 774 -1.53 -6.91 -39.24
N ALA A 775 -0.31 -6.43 -38.94
CA ALA A 775 0.23 -5.23 -39.56
C ALA A 775 0.51 -5.41 -41.06
N VAL A 776 1.07 -6.55 -41.45
CA VAL A 776 1.33 -6.88 -42.86
C VAL A 776 0.02 -7.04 -43.65
N GLU A 777 -0.98 -7.71 -43.07
CA GLU A 777 -2.32 -7.83 -43.68
C GLU A 777 -2.96 -6.47 -43.96
N ARG A 778 -2.65 -5.46 -43.13
CA ARG A 778 -3.13 -4.09 -43.24
C ARG A 778 -2.25 -3.17 -44.09
N GLY A 779 -1.27 -3.72 -44.79
CA GLY A 779 -0.46 -3.00 -45.79
C GLY A 779 0.85 -2.43 -45.28
N ALA A 780 1.29 -2.76 -44.06
CA ALA A 780 2.61 -2.36 -43.57
C ALA A 780 3.73 -3.27 -44.12
N ALA A 781 4.90 -2.70 -44.39
CA ALA A 781 6.09 -3.51 -44.65
C ALA A 781 6.48 -4.28 -43.37
N ARG A 782 6.93 -5.53 -43.52
CA ARG A 782 7.34 -6.38 -42.38
C ARG A 782 8.40 -5.71 -41.51
N GLU A 783 9.37 -5.04 -42.14
CA GLU A 783 10.43 -4.30 -41.43
C GLU A 783 9.84 -3.16 -40.58
N SER A 784 8.88 -2.39 -41.10
CA SER A 784 8.17 -1.37 -40.33
C SER A 784 7.40 -1.98 -39.16
N ALA A 785 6.78 -3.15 -39.36
CA ALA A 785 6.07 -3.84 -38.28
C ALA A 785 7.00 -4.31 -37.15
N GLU A 786 8.16 -4.85 -37.49
CA GLU A 786 9.20 -5.26 -36.53
C GLU A 786 9.80 -4.05 -35.78
N ARG A 787 9.96 -2.90 -36.44
CA ARG A 787 10.37 -1.64 -35.79
C ARG A 787 9.35 -1.14 -34.78
N VAL A 788 8.06 -1.09 -35.16
CA VAL A 788 6.98 -0.64 -34.25
C VAL A 788 6.83 -1.60 -33.08
N TRP A 789 6.93 -2.91 -33.31
CA TRP A 789 6.94 -3.91 -32.24
C TRP A 789 8.09 -3.69 -31.25
N SER A 790 9.31 -3.45 -31.76
CA SER A 790 10.48 -3.18 -30.93
C SER A 790 10.28 -1.93 -30.03
N GLN A 791 9.61 -0.89 -30.54
CA GLN A 791 9.25 0.29 -29.75
C GLN A 791 8.24 -0.04 -28.64
N ILE A 792 7.23 -0.86 -28.93
CA ILE A 792 6.23 -1.31 -27.95
C ILE A 792 6.89 -2.15 -26.83
N VAL A 793 7.73 -3.11 -27.20
CA VAL A 793 8.41 -3.97 -26.22
C VAL A 793 9.44 -3.17 -25.41
N GLY A 794 10.19 -2.26 -26.03
CA GLY A 794 11.12 -1.38 -25.31
C GLY A 794 10.43 -0.43 -24.31
N PHE A 795 9.15 -0.14 -24.51
CA PHE A 795 8.31 0.64 -23.59
C PHE A 795 7.78 -0.19 -22.40
N SER A 796 7.88 -1.53 -22.45
CA SER A 796 7.32 -2.44 -21.44
C SER A 796 7.85 -2.19 -20.02
N GLY A 797 6.98 -2.36 -19.02
CA GLY A 797 7.33 -2.25 -17.59
C GLY A 797 7.25 -0.85 -16.96
N PHE A 798 7.31 0.24 -17.74
CA PHE A 798 7.44 1.61 -17.19
C PHE A 798 6.58 2.69 -17.87
N GLY A 799 5.65 2.30 -18.74
CA GLY A 799 4.77 3.24 -19.42
C GLY A 799 3.91 4.08 -18.47
N PHE A 800 3.51 5.28 -18.89
CA PHE A 800 2.65 6.17 -18.10
C PHE A 800 1.30 6.45 -18.80
N PRO A 801 0.16 6.50 -18.09
CA PRO A 801 -1.13 6.76 -18.73
C PRO A 801 -1.31 8.21 -19.18
N LYS A 802 -1.89 8.44 -20.37
CA LYS A 802 -2.18 9.79 -20.90
C LYS A 802 -3.11 10.55 -19.96
N ALA A 803 -4.21 9.91 -19.55
CA ALA A 803 -5.22 10.52 -18.69
C ALA A 803 -4.66 10.95 -17.32
N HIS A 804 -3.77 10.13 -16.74
CA HIS A 804 -3.09 10.47 -15.49
C HIS A 804 -2.07 11.60 -15.69
N SER A 805 -1.34 11.57 -16.81
CA SER A 805 -0.38 12.62 -17.17
C SER A 805 -1.05 13.97 -17.40
N ALA A 806 -2.24 14.00 -18.00
CA ALA A 806 -3.00 15.23 -18.21
C ALA A 806 -3.41 15.88 -16.88
N ALA A 807 -3.91 15.08 -15.94
CA ALA A 807 -4.26 15.55 -14.59
C ALA A 807 -3.06 16.13 -13.85
N PHE A 808 -1.91 15.47 -13.96
CA PHE A 808 -0.68 15.92 -13.30
C PHE A 808 -0.04 17.12 -14.02
N GLY A 809 -0.14 17.20 -15.34
CA GLY A 809 0.29 18.35 -16.15
C GLY A 809 -0.48 19.62 -15.78
N LEU A 810 -1.80 19.52 -15.57
CA LEU A 810 -2.61 20.63 -15.08
C LEU A 810 -2.17 21.11 -13.69
N LEU A 811 -1.91 20.19 -12.76
CA LEU A 811 -1.44 20.57 -11.41
C LEU A 811 -0.01 21.15 -11.44
N ALA A 812 0.86 20.65 -12.33
CA ALA A 812 2.17 21.23 -12.58
C ALA A 812 2.06 22.67 -13.10
N TYR A 813 1.14 22.92 -14.05
CA TYR A 813 0.84 24.26 -14.53
C TYR A 813 0.31 25.16 -13.41
N GLN A 814 -0.71 24.72 -12.67
CA GLN A 814 -1.32 25.50 -11.58
C GLN A 814 -0.30 25.86 -10.48
N SER A 815 0.55 24.91 -10.08
CA SER A 815 1.61 25.17 -9.10
C SER A 815 2.66 26.15 -9.61
N ASN A 816 3.04 26.07 -10.89
CA ASN A 816 3.97 27.05 -11.46
C ASN A 816 3.33 28.43 -11.66
N TRP A 817 2.06 28.50 -12.04
CA TRP A 817 1.32 29.76 -12.16
C TRP A 817 1.30 30.51 -10.82
N LEU A 818 1.04 29.79 -9.71
CA LEU A 818 1.12 30.34 -8.36
C LEU A 818 2.54 30.76 -8.00
N ARG A 819 3.56 29.99 -8.39
CA ARG A 819 4.97 30.38 -8.18
C ARG A 819 5.33 31.67 -8.91
N VAL A 820 4.86 31.86 -10.14
CA VAL A 820 5.18 33.05 -10.95
C VAL A 820 4.47 34.29 -10.41
N HIS A 821 3.17 34.18 -10.11
CA HIS A 821 2.35 35.35 -9.76
C HIS A 821 2.25 35.62 -8.25
N TYR A 822 2.48 34.61 -7.39
CA TYR A 822 2.28 34.66 -5.93
C TYR A 822 3.39 33.90 -5.19
N HIS A 823 4.65 34.12 -5.56
CA HIS A 823 5.78 33.34 -5.04
C HIS A 823 5.89 33.31 -3.50
N PRO A 824 5.78 34.44 -2.76
CA PRO A 824 5.86 34.41 -1.30
C PRO A 824 4.78 33.52 -0.66
N GLU A 825 3.53 33.62 -1.11
CA GLU A 825 2.40 32.82 -0.63
C GLU A 825 2.59 31.33 -0.98
N PHE A 826 3.10 31.04 -2.18
CA PHE A 826 3.38 29.67 -2.61
C PHE A 826 4.53 29.04 -1.83
N LEU A 827 5.65 29.76 -1.61
CA LEU A 827 6.77 29.29 -0.79
C LEU A 827 6.34 29.04 0.65
N CYS A 828 5.61 29.98 1.26
CA CYS A 828 5.05 29.81 2.60
C CYS A 828 4.24 28.51 2.69
N SER A 829 3.42 28.25 1.67
CA SER A 829 2.58 27.06 1.61
C SER A 829 3.39 25.77 1.43
N LEU A 830 4.42 25.77 0.57
CA LEU A 830 5.33 24.64 0.40
C LEU A 830 6.06 24.28 1.69
N LEU A 831 6.54 25.27 2.44
CA LEU A 831 7.22 25.08 3.72
C LEU A 831 6.27 24.46 4.76
N ASN A 832 5.06 25.00 4.88
CA ASN A 832 4.06 24.53 5.85
C ASN A 832 3.51 23.13 5.55
N GLU A 833 3.73 22.60 4.35
CA GLU A 833 3.24 21.30 3.89
C GLU A 833 4.33 20.22 3.83
N GLN A 834 5.49 20.46 4.44
CA GLN A 834 6.57 19.49 4.54
C GLN A 834 6.25 18.35 5.53
N PRO A 835 6.76 17.11 5.30
CA PRO A 835 7.63 16.72 4.18
C PRO A 835 6.86 16.51 2.87
N MET A 836 7.35 17.10 1.78
CA MET A 836 6.86 16.87 0.41
C MET A 836 7.83 17.41 -0.65
N GLY A 837 7.66 16.98 -1.90
CA GLY A 837 8.48 17.44 -3.02
C GLY A 837 9.89 16.85 -3.02
N PHE A 838 10.69 17.26 -4.01
CA PHE A 838 12.05 16.73 -4.22
C PHE A 838 13.12 17.42 -3.36
N TYR A 839 12.88 18.67 -2.95
CA TYR A 839 13.88 19.50 -2.29
C TYR A 839 13.55 19.75 -0.82
N PRO A 840 14.58 19.71 0.06
CA PRO A 840 14.40 20.06 1.46
C PRO A 840 14.09 21.57 1.62
N PRO A 841 13.53 21.97 2.78
CA PRO A 841 13.11 23.36 3.03
C PRO A 841 14.19 24.41 2.78
N ASP A 842 15.43 24.14 3.14
CA ASP A 842 16.59 25.04 2.95
C ASP A 842 16.84 25.35 1.47
N SER A 843 16.73 24.34 0.61
CA SER A 843 16.92 24.51 -0.84
C SER A 843 15.82 25.36 -1.45
N LEU A 844 14.57 25.17 -1.01
CA LEU A 844 13.42 25.99 -1.45
C LEU A 844 13.59 27.45 -1.04
N VAL A 845 14.05 27.71 0.19
CA VAL A 845 14.32 29.06 0.69
C VAL A 845 15.41 29.76 -0.13
N HIS A 846 16.54 29.10 -0.35
CA HIS A 846 17.65 29.67 -1.12
C HIS A 846 17.25 29.98 -2.57
N GLU A 847 16.47 29.11 -3.20
CA GLU A 847 15.95 29.36 -4.54
C GLU A 847 15.02 30.57 -4.58
N ALA A 848 14.12 30.69 -3.60
CA ALA A 848 13.21 31.83 -3.54
C ALA A 848 13.97 33.14 -3.36
N GLN A 849 15.00 33.15 -2.49
CA GLN A 849 15.90 34.30 -2.32
C GLN A 849 16.65 34.65 -3.60
N ARG A 850 17.11 33.65 -4.38
CA ARG A 850 17.79 33.85 -5.67
C ARG A 850 16.92 34.61 -6.67
N VAL A 851 15.60 34.40 -6.63
CA VAL A 851 14.64 35.08 -7.53
C VAL A 851 13.94 36.28 -6.89
N GLY A 852 14.45 36.77 -5.75
CA GLY A 852 14.03 38.04 -5.14
C GLY A 852 12.92 37.96 -4.10
N VAL A 853 12.58 36.78 -3.58
CA VAL A 853 11.66 36.64 -2.43
C VAL A 853 12.45 36.85 -1.14
N GLU A 854 12.03 37.81 -0.32
CA GLU A 854 12.61 38.01 1.00
C GLU A 854 12.17 36.90 1.96
N VAL A 855 13.10 36.33 2.73
CA VAL A 855 12.78 35.30 3.74
C VAL A 855 13.28 35.76 5.10
N LEU A 856 12.34 36.03 5.99
CA LEU A 856 12.60 36.53 7.34
C LEU A 856 12.82 35.37 8.31
N PRO A 857 13.83 35.45 9.19
CA PRO A 857 14.14 34.39 10.14
C PRO A 857 13.01 34.20 11.17
N PRO A 858 13.00 33.05 11.90
CA PRO A 858 12.08 32.88 13.01
C PRO A 858 12.29 33.98 14.06
N CYS A 859 11.19 34.59 14.48
CA CYS A 859 11.20 35.68 15.45
C CYS A 859 10.20 35.36 16.55
N VAL A 860 10.67 35.26 17.80
CA VAL A 860 9.77 34.97 18.92
C VAL A 860 8.64 36.00 19.03
N VAL A 861 8.85 37.27 18.67
CA VAL A 861 7.80 38.30 18.76
C VAL A 861 6.78 38.25 17.61
N ALA A 862 7.14 37.69 16.45
CA ALA A 862 6.31 37.79 15.24
C ALA A 862 5.90 36.43 14.63
N SER A 863 6.76 35.41 14.71
CA SER A 863 6.52 34.10 14.09
C SER A 863 5.48 33.31 14.87
N GLY A 864 4.58 32.63 14.16
CA GLY A 864 3.74 31.57 14.72
C GLY A 864 4.47 30.23 14.73
N ALA A 865 3.72 29.14 14.97
CA ALA A 865 4.26 27.78 14.82
C ALA A 865 4.63 27.48 13.36
N ARG A 866 3.77 27.89 12.43
CA ARG A 866 3.92 27.74 10.98
C ARG A 866 4.51 29.00 10.36
N CYS A 867 5.06 28.87 9.16
CA CYS A 867 5.47 30.01 8.33
C CYS A 867 4.25 30.85 7.95
N SER A 868 4.46 32.16 7.75
CA SER A 868 3.42 33.09 7.30
C SER A 868 3.91 33.93 6.12
N ALA A 869 3.03 34.12 5.13
CA ALA A 869 3.33 35.01 4.01
C ALA A 869 3.09 36.48 4.40
N GLU A 870 3.97 37.35 3.95
CA GLU A 870 3.84 38.80 3.91
C GLU A 870 3.92 39.22 2.43
N ARG A 871 3.45 40.42 2.06
CA ARG A 871 3.20 40.77 0.63
C ARG A 871 4.37 40.51 -0.32
N ASN A 872 5.61 40.66 0.15
CA ASN A 872 6.84 40.39 -0.62
C ASN A 872 7.83 39.50 0.14
N ALA A 873 7.43 38.90 1.25
CA ALA A 873 8.33 38.16 2.13
C ALA A 873 7.68 36.91 2.73
N VAL A 874 8.49 35.96 3.17
CA VAL A 874 8.03 34.80 3.95
C VAL A 874 8.70 34.82 5.30
N ARG A 875 7.90 34.81 6.37
CA ARG A 875 8.40 34.68 7.74
C ARG A 875 8.45 33.22 8.14
N LEU A 876 9.63 32.74 8.51
CA LEU A 876 9.80 31.38 9.01
C LEU A 876 9.07 31.17 10.34
N GLY A 877 8.37 30.04 10.44
CA GLY A 877 7.71 29.60 11.66
C GLY A 877 8.69 29.10 12.71
N LEU A 878 8.30 29.20 13.97
CA LEU A 878 9.06 28.66 15.10
C LEU A 878 9.16 27.12 15.05
N GLY A 879 8.28 26.43 14.31
CA GLY A 879 8.34 24.98 14.10
C GLY A 879 9.60 24.48 13.39
N TYR A 880 10.37 25.35 12.75
CA TYR A 880 11.67 25.02 12.15
C TYR A 880 12.84 25.09 13.15
N VAL A 881 12.58 25.51 14.40
CA VAL A 881 13.61 25.53 15.45
C VAL A 881 13.76 24.13 16.03
N ASN A 882 14.95 23.54 15.87
CA ASN A 882 15.25 22.21 16.39
C ASN A 882 15.19 22.17 17.93
N GLY A 883 14.63 21.10 18.47
CA GLY A 883 14.61 20.84 19.92
C GLY A 883 13.43 21.42 20.69
N VAL A 884 12.48 22.09 20.02
CA VAL A 884 11.27 22.63 20.65
C VAL A 884 10.04 21.81 20.20
N LYS A 885 9.16 21.44 21.14
CA LYS A 885 7.95 20.68 20.80
C LYS A 885 6.89 21.61 20.21
N GLU A 886 6.12 21.11 19.25
CA GLU A 886 5.07 21.89 18.59
C GLU A 886 4.02 22.44 19.58
N GLY A 887 3.68 21.68 20.61
CA GLY A 887 2.78 22.13 21.68
C GLY A 887 3.31 23.32 22.47
N GLU A 888 4.61 23.36 22.78
CA GLU A 888 5.27 24.46 23.49
C GLU A 888 5.27 25.74 22.65
N ILE A 889 5.54 25.60 21.35
CA ILE A 889 5.53 26.73 20.40
C ILE A 889 4.14 27.36 20.31
N ARG A 890 3.08 26.55 20.36
CA ARG A 890 1.69 27.05 20.32
C ARG A 890 1.32 27.72 21.62
N ALA A 891 1.70 27.15 22.76
CA ALA A 891 1.50 27.77 24.06
C ALA A 891 2.17 29.16 24.11
N LEU A 892 3.41 29.26 23.60
CA LEU A 892 4.09 30.54 23.41
C LEU A 892 3.29 31.50 22.52
N ALA A 893 2.85 31.06 21.34
CA ALA A 893 2.10 31.91 20.42
C ALA A 893 0.75 32.37 21.00
N ALA A 894 0.06 31.53 21.76
CA ALA A 894 -1.18 31.84 22.45
C ALA A 894 -0.96 32.84 23.59
N GLU A 895 0.04 32.61 24.45
CA GLU A 895 0.43 33.53 25.52
C GLU A 895 0.79 34.91 24.96
N ARG A 896 1.51 34.98 23.83
CA ARG A 896 1.81 36.24 23.14
C ARG A 896 0.55 36.94 22.63
N ALA A 897 -0.42 36.18 22.13
CA ALA A 897 -1.68 36.75 21.63
C ALA A 897 -2.52 37.35 22.77
N GLU A 898 -2.47 36.76 23.96
CA GLU A 898 -3.20 37.23 25.14
C GLU A 898 -2.47 38.34 25.89
N GLY A 899 -1.19 38.14 26.22
CA GLY A 899 -0.37 39.06 27.02
C GLY A 899 0.40 40.12 26.23
N GLY A 900 0.32 40.08 24.89
CA GLY A 900 1.06 40.98 24.00
C GLY A 900 2.53 40.59 23.78
N PRO A 901 3.28 41.34 22.97
CA PRO A 901 4.66 41.01 22.60
C PRO A 901 5.61 41.05 23.81
N TRP A 902 6.55 40.09 23.86
CA TRP A 902 7.58 40.07 24.88
C TRP A 902 8.59 41.22 24.69
N ARG A 903 8.96 41.86 25.79
CA ARG A 903 9.83 43.05 25.77
C ARG A 903 11.30 42.73 26.07
N SER A 904 11.57 41.56 26.65
CA SER A 904 12.91 41.10 26.99
C SER A 904 12.94 39.57 27.12
N LEU A 905 14.14 39.00 27.22
CA LEU A 905 14.31 37.56 27.47
C LEU A 905 13.75 37.16 28.86
N GLY A 906 13.89 38.03 29.87
CA GLY A 906 13.34 37.77 31.21
C GLY A 906 11.82 37.78 31.23
N ASP A 907 11.19 38.67 30.46
CA ASP A 907 9.74 38.73 30.27
C ASP A 907 9.20 37.46 29.59
N LEU A 908 9.91 36.98 28.55
CA LEU A 908 9.60 35.70 27.91
C LEU A 908 9.72 34.52 28.89
N ALA A 909 10.83 34.41 29.64
CA ALA A 909 11.03 33.32 30.59
C ALA A 909 9.94 33.30 31.69
N ALA A 910 9.62 34.47 32.26
CA ALA A 910 8.60 34.59 33.30
C ALA A 910 7.19 34.21 32.82
N ARG A 911 6.83 34.61 31.60
CA ARG A 911 5.48 34.39 31.04
C ARG A 911 5.29 33.01 30.40
N SER A 912 6.35 32.43 29.85
CA SER A 912 6.30 31.11 29.21
C SER A 912 6.39 29.93 30.18
N GLY A 913 6.74 30.17 31.45
CA GLY A 913 6.94 29.12 32.45
C GLY A 913 8.23 28.31 32.24
N ALA A 914 9.11 28.72 31.32
CA ALA A 914 10.45 28.17 31.19
C ALA A 914 11.29 28.67 32.38
N SER A 915 11.55 27.80 33.35
CA SER A 915 12.51 28.11 34.41
C SER A 915 13.86 28.46 33.78
N ALA A 916 14.43 29.59 34.18
CA ALA A 916 15.73 30.09 33.72
C ALA A 916 16.86 29.06 33.85
#